data_AF-A0A8C4QY40-F1
#
_entry.id   AF-A0A8C4QY40-F1
#
_cell.length_a   1.000
_cell.length_b   1.000
_cell.length_c   1.000
_cell.angle_alpha   90.00
_cell.angle_beta   90.00
_cell.angle_gamma   90.00
#
_symmetry.space_group_name_H-M   'P 1'
#
loop_
_entity.id
_entity.type
_entity.pdbx_description
1 polymer ?
#
loop_
_entity_poly.entity_id
_entity_poly.type
_entity_poly.pdbx_seq_one_letter_code
_entity_poly.pdbx_strand_id
1 'polypeptide(L)'
;MKSEFTALENTAPQAFTQTLNRFSVQHCAQICERNWQCRAFQYNLEAHNCKLLFFNRRSSDAKLVTSRHSTLYEHKDYIRECSVGSGTNYRGEGNRTISDIKCQRWSDNEPHDPRFNPWSFPYADLRENFCRNPDQAPSGPWCYTTDPTKRTEICGIPLCSEEPCVTCNGEDYQGLVDHSETGKPCRRWDSEHPKPFFYRPSQYPNKDLRDNFCRNPNNYIRPWCYVGDDDENWEYCNIAKCQTATSRSLGISGGRDCQEGRGENYRGSVAVTANGIPCQHWGSQSPHSHSFNPEQYSCKGLDENFCRNPDDSTHPWCFTTHPNIRVAMCNIPSCVEEQRVKACYEGDGHDYRGTASHTRNGLQCVEWAGDGMQIHKFNPTLYPEAGLDGPFCRNPDRDPHGTWCFTSDPVMHWDYCTIKPCDRSQFKSEVTAKQNINGIGDTCGRKRSEYRRIVFGKKADSPWTVALFKNGQFQGGGALVDKEWVLTSANTPISCMDKPETLVVRLGMKKVTDPVDETNSEQIPVHRLVCGPPSSKLVLLQLSRQTKLEHITTICLPIPGSHVENGTSCEVTGWGYTEVEGQYGSLLSGAVKIMEHNLCQESSSETITNNMICAYGGKTDYCEKDYGGPLSCLEDGIYTLQGIATVKFSCGNVEQPSHYIRVASFSGWVHKVITLR
;
A
#
# COMPACT_ATOMS: atom_id res chain seq x y z
N MET A 1 -22.78 -29.81 -18.71
CA MET A 1 -22.82 -28.62 -17.83
C MET A 1 -24.14 -28.65 -17.06
N LYS A 2 -24.09 -28.61 -15.72
CA LYS A 2 -25.29 -28.61 -14.85
C LYS A 2 -25.56 -27.19 -14.36
N SER A 3 -26.82 -26.78 -14.30
CA SER A 3 -27.28 -25.52 -13.72
C SER A 3 -28.52 -25.78 -12.87
N GLU A 4 -28.35 -25.70 -11.55
CA GLU A 4 -29.42 -25.92 -10.58
C GLU A 4 -30.39 -24.73 -10.56
N PHE A 5 -31.64 -25.01 -10.17
CA PHE A 5 -32.72 -24.02 -10.08
C PHE A 5 -32.93 -23.20 -11.35
N THR A 6 -32.61 -23.80 -12.50
CA THR A 6 -32.54 -23.13 -13.79
C THR A 6 -33.32 -23.93 -14.81
N ALA A 7 -34.12 -23.22 -15.59
CA ALA A 7 -34.82 -23.72 -16.75
C ALA A 7 -34.42 -22.91 -18.00
N LEU A 8 -34.58 -23.54 -19.16
CA LEU A 8 -34.37 -22.92 -20.47
C LEU A 8 -35.70 -22.95 -21.22
N GLU A 9 -36.23 -21.76 -21.50
CA GLU A 9 -37.46 -21.55 -22.25
C GLU A 9 -37.15 -21.02 -23.64
N ASN A 10 -37.99 -21.37 -24.61
CA ASN A 10 -37.89 -20.86 -25.97
C ASN A 10 -39.02 -19.86 -26.22
N THR A 11 -38.66 -18.70 -26.75
CA THR A 11 -39.60 -17.63 -27.09
C THR A 11 -40.34 -17.88 -28.42
N ALA A 12 -39.88 -18.83 -29.22
CA ALA A 12 -40.55 -19.31 -30.42
C ALA A 12 -41.55 -20.46 -30.09
N PRO A 13 -42.82 -20.38 -30.54
CA PRO A 13 -43.86 -21.35 -30.18
C PRO A 13 -43.70 -22.76 -30.78
N GLN A 14 -42.71 -23.00 -31.65
CA GLN A 14 -42.45 -24.29 -32.32
C GLN A 14 -41.15 -24.98 -31.86
N ALA A 15 -40.68 -24.68 -30.66
CA ALA A 15 -39.48 -25.33 -30.14
C ALA A 15 -39.70 -26.84 -29.93
N PHE A 16 -39.02 -27.65 -30.73
CA PHE A 16 -39.05 -29.10 -30.60
C PHE A 16 -38.48 -29.54 -29.26
N THR A 17 -39.31 -30.20 -28.46
CA THR A 17 -38.94 -30.74 -27.15
C THR A 17 -39.56 -32.12 -26.98
N GLN A 18 -38.88 -33.01 -26.25
CA GLN A 18 -39.35 -34.37 -26.01
C GLN A 18 -39.35 -34.66 -24.50
N THR A 19 -40.51 -35.01 -23.95
CA THR A 19 -40.65 -35.36 -22.53
C THR A 19 -40.52 -36.87 -22.32
N LEU A 20 -39.67 -37.26 -21.38
CA LEU A 20 -39.40 -38.64 -21.00
C LEU A 20 -39.72 -38.81 -19.51
N ASN A 21 -40.57 -39.78 -19.16
CA ASN A 21 -41.05 -39.99 -17.79
C ASN A 21 -40.34 -41.17 -17.10
N ARG A 22 -40.13 -41.06 -15.79
CA ARG A 22 -39.57 -42.11 -14.90
C ARG A 22 -38.12 -42.51 -15.21
N PHE A 23 -37.30 -41.58 -15.64
CA PHE A 23 -35.87 -41.82 -15.89
C PHE A 23 -35.02 -41.16 -14.81
N SER A 24 -33.86 -41.76 -14.51
CA SER A 24 -32.82 -41.10 -13.73
C SER A 24 -32.14 -40.02 -14.60
N VAL A 25 -31.45 -39.09 -13.95
CA VAL A 25 -30.63 -38.08 -14.65
C VAL A 25 -29.65 -38.75 -15.63
N GLN A 26 -29.03 -39.86 -15.22
CA GLN A 26 -28.07 -40.61 -16.05
C GLN A 26 -28.74 -41.21 -17.30
N HIS A 27 -29.93 -41.77 -17.18
CA HIS A 27 -30.68 -42.26 -18.35
C HIS A 27 -31.07 -41.11 -19.30
N CYS A 28 -31.50 -39.96 -18.76
CA CYS A 28 -31.79 -38.78 -19.58
C CYS A 28 -30.55 -38.28 -20.34
N ALA A 29 -29.38 -38.28 -19.68
CA ALA A 29 -28.12 -37.93 -20.31
C ALA A 29 -27.76 -38.91 -21.45
N GLN A 30 -27.86 -40.22 -21.23
CA GLN A 30 -27.58 -41.24 -22.26
C GLN A 30 -28.49 -41.10 -23.49
N ILE A 31 -29.77 -40.78 -23.29
CA ILE A 31 -30.70 -40.54 -24.40
C ILE A 31 -30.33 -39.26 -25.15
N CYS A 32 -29.95 -38.21 -24.42
CA CYS A 32 -29.48 -36.96 -25.03
C CYS A 32 -28.19 -37.18 -25.84
N GLU A 33 -27.20 -37.92 -25.32
CA GLU A 33 -25.95 -38.22 -26.03
C GLU A 33 -26.16 -39.03 -27.31
N ARG A 34 -27.13 -39.96 -27.32
CA ARG A 34 -27.48 -40.75 -28.51
C ARG A 34 -28.26 -39.95 -29.55
N ASN A 35 -28.87 -38.83 -29.15
CA ASN A 35 -29.66 -37.99 -30.02
C ASN A 35 -28.83 -36.79 -30.47
N TRP A 36 -28.37 -36.81 -31.72
CA TRP A 36 -27.54 -35.74 -32.30
C TRP A 36 -28.20 -34.34 -32.29
N GLN A 37 -29.53 -34.26 -32.21
CA GLN A 37 -30.27 -32.99 -32.10
C GLN A 37 -30.34 -32.45 -30.66
N CYS A 38 -30.08 -33.30 -29.66
CA CYS A 38 -30.13 -32.91 -28.27
C CYS A 38 -28.96 -31.99 -27.92
N ARG A 39 -29.29 -30.79 -27.44
CA ARG A 39 -28.29 -29.79 -27.00
C ARG A 39 -28.35 -29.58 -25.49
N ALA A 40 -29.50 -29.83 -24.88
CA ALA A 40 -29.70 -29.76 -23.45
C ALA A 40 -30.88 -30.65 -23.03
N PHE A 41 -31.01 -30.90 -21.73
CA PHE A 41 -32.24 -31.42 -21.15
C PHE A 41 -32.50 -30.77 -19.80
N GLN A 42 -33.78 -30.64 -19.45
CA GLN A 42 -34.20 -30.18 -18.12
C GLN A 42 -34.72 -31.35 -17.34
N TYR A 43 -34.25 -31.54 -16.12
CA TYR A 43 -34.70 -32.60 -15.23
C TYR A 43 -35.54 -32.00 -14.11
N ASN A 44 -36.73 -32.56 -13.89
CA ASN A 44 -37.56 -32.22 -12.75
C ASN A 44 -37.35 -33.25 -11.63
N LEU A 45 -36.86 -32.77 -10.48
CA LEU A 45 -36.53 -33.60 -9.32
C LEU A 45 -37.76 -34.23 -8.67
N GLU A 46 -38.89 -33.51 -8.64
CA GLU A 46 -40.14 -34.00 -8.01
C GLU A 46 -40.89 -34.98 -8.92
N ALA A 47 -40.94 -34.69 -10.22
CA ALA A 47 -41.68 -35.50 -11.19
C ALA A 47 -40.89 -36.70 -11.74
N HIS A 48 -39.59 -36.80 -11.43
CA HIS A 48 -38.67 -37.82 -11.98
C HIS A 48 -38.78 -37.95 -13.51
N ASN A 49 -38.82 -36.81 -14.19
CA ASN A 49 -38.92 -36.75 -15.65
C ASN A 49 -37.90 -35.76 -16.22
N CYS A 50 -37.61 -35.90 -17.50
CA CYS A 50 -36.77 -34.95 -18.21
C CYS A 50 -37.37 -34.52 -19.54
N LYS A 51 -37.09 -33.28 -19.89
CA LYS A 51 -37.46 -32.65 -21.15
C LYS A 51 -36.20 -32.41 -21.97
N LEU A 52 -36.01 -33.16 -23.05
CA LEU A 52 -34.93 -32.94 -24.02
C LEU A 52 -35.21 -31.65 -24.80
N LEU A 53 -34.15 -30.87 -25.02
CA LEU A 53 -34.16 -29.58 -25.70
C LEU A 53 -33.18 -29.61 -26.87
N PHE A 54 -33.64 -29.17 -28.04
CA PHE A 54 -32.81 -29.05 -29.25
C PHE A 54 -32.19 -27.65 -29.41
N PHE A 55 -32.21 -26.87 -28.34
CA PHE A 55 -31.65 -25.54 -28.20
C PHE A 55 -30.90 -25.45 -26.86
N ASN A 56 -30.07 -24.43 -26.72
CA ASN A 56 -29.25 -24.20 -25.54
C ASN A 56 -29.22 -22.69 -25.21
N ARG A 57 -28.47 -22.28 -24.18
CA ARG A 57 -28.36 -20.87 -23.78
C ARG A 57 -27.80 -19.92 -24.84
N ARG A 58 -27.13 -20.43 -25.88
CA ARG A 58 -26.55 -19.63 -26.97
C ARG A 58 -27.53 -19.42 -28.13
N SER A 59 -28.60 -20.20 -28.17
CA SER A 59 -29.62 -20.08 -29.21
C SER A 59 -30.35 -18.73 -29.07
N SER A 60 -30.52 -17.99 -30.17
CA SER A 60 -31.09 -16.63 -30.17
C SER A 60 -32.47 -16.52 -29.53
N ASP A 61 -33.27 -17.58 -29.65
CA ASP A 61 -34.66 -17.61 -29.18
C ASP A 61 -34.80 -18.20 -27.76
N ALA A 62 -33.68 -18.56 -27.11
CA ALA A 62 -33.67 -19.20 -25.80
C ALA A 62 -33.42 -18.19 -24.67
N LYS A 63 -34.16 -18.34 -23.56
CA LYS A 63 -33.99 -17.55 -22.34
C LYS A 63 -33.81 -18.46 -21.14
N LEU A 64 -32.79 -18.15 -20.33
CA LEU A 64 -32.60 -18.75 -19.01
C LEU A 64 -33.60 -18.13 -18.03
N VAL A 65 -34.33 -18.99 -17.32
CA VAL A 65 -35.30 -18.58 -16.30
C VAL A 65 -35.04 -19.34 -15.01
N THR A 66 -35.28 -18.70 -13.88
CA THR A 66 -35.17 -19.35 -12.57
C THR A 66 -36.35 -20.28 -12.36
N SER A 67 -36.09 -21.54 -12.04
CA SER A 67 -37.13 -22.55 -11.78
C SER A 67 -36.76 -23.38 -10.56
N ARG A 68 -37.60 -23.37 -9.53
CA ARG A 68 -37.35 -24.14 -8.30
C ARG A 68 -37.44 -25.66 -8.49
N HIS A 69 -38.12 -26.10 -9.55
CA HIS A 69 -38.42 -27.51 -9.79
C HIS A 69 -37.59 -28.10 -10.93
N SER A 70 -36.66 -27.34 -11.53
CA SER A 70 -35.91 -27.79 -12.72
C SER A 70 -34.41 -27.59 -12.55
N THR A 71 -33.66 -28.61 -12.96
CA THR A 71 -32.21 -28.55 -13.14
C THR A 71 -31.90 -28.69 -14.62
N LEU A 72 -31.17 -27.73 -15.18
CA LEU A 72 -30.77 -27.71 -16.58
C LEU A 72 -29.43 -28.44 -16.77
N TYR A 73 -29.36 -29.32 -17.76
CA TYR A 73 -28.16 -30.02 -18.18
C TYR A 73 -27.90 -29.70 -19.65
N GLU A 74 -26.81 -28.99 -19.94
CA GLU A 74 -26.42 -28.62 -21.30
C GLU A 74 -25.22 -29.45 -21.78
N HIS A 75 -25.27 -29.86 -23.04
CA HIS A 75 -24.22 -30.63 -23.70
C HIS A 75 -23.02 -29.73 -23.97
N LYS A 76 -21.86 -30.08 -23.42
CA LYS A 76 -20.69 -29.19 -23.34
C LYS A 76 -20.17 -28.79 -24.71
N ASP A 77 -20.18 -29.69 -25.68
CA ASP A 77 -19.62 -29.42 -27.01
C ASP A 77 -20.30 -28.26 -27.73
N TYR A 78 -21.57 -27.97 -27.41
CA TYR A 78 -22.34 -26.85 -27.96
C TYR A 78 -22.20 -25.55 -27.16
N ILE A 79 -21.56 -25.60 -25.99
CA ILE A 79 -21.39 -24.45 -25.08
C ILE A 79 -19.93 -23.98 -25.07
N ARG A 80 -18.98 -24.89 -25.31
CA ARG A 80 -17.55 -24.63 -25.33
C ARG A 80 -17.18 -23.72 -26.50
N GLU A 81 -16.33 -22.75 -26.19
CA GLU A 81 -15.68 -21.88 -27.18
C GLU A 81 -14.27 -22.37 -27.56
N CYS A 82 -13.81 -23.47 -26.94
CA CYS A 82 -12.51 -24.12 -27.17
C CYS A 82 -12.68 -25.55 -27.73
N SER A 83 -11.66 -26.07 -28.42
CA SER A 83 -11.64 -27.44 -28.94
C SER A 83 -10.86 -28.41 -28.04
N VAL A 84 -11.29 -29.68 -28.00
CA VAL A 84 -10.55 -30.78 -27.36
C VAL A 84 -9.85 -31.60 -28.45
N GLY A 85 -8.54 -31.85 -28.28
CA GLY A 85 -7.73 -32.53 -29.30
C GLY A 85 -7.80 -31.81 -30.66
N SER A 86 -7.99 -32.53 -31.75
CA SER A 86 -8.16 -31.94 -33.08
C SER A 86 -9.51 -31.22 -33.29
N GLY A 87 -10.41 -31.22 -32.31
CA GLY A 87 -11.70 -30.53 -32.43
C GLY A 87 -12.71 -31.22 -33.36
N THR A 88 -12.59 -32.54 -33.57
CA THR A 88 -13.59 -33.35 -34.30
C THR A 88 -14.99 -33.27 -33.68
N ASN A 89 -15.05 -33.18 -32.35
CA ASN A 89 -16.28 -33.03 -31.57
C ASN A 89 -16.61 -31.57 -31.25
N TYR A 90 -15.88 -30.59 -31.79
CA TYR A 90 -16.20 -29.17 -31.57
C TYR A 90 -17.55 -28.83 -32.21
N ARG A 91 -18.46 -28.24 -31.42
CA ARG A 91 -19.81 -27.82 -31.87
C ARG A 91 -20.12 -26.36 -31.51
N GLY A 92 -19.10 -25.57 -31.20
CA GLY A 92 -19.23 -24.15 -30.90
C GLY A 92 -19.64 -23.29 -32.11
N GLU A 93 -19.79 -21.99 -31.89
CA GLU A 93 -20.36 -21.04 -32.86
C GLU A 93 -19.31 -20.14 -33.53
N GLY A 94 -18.01 -20.40 -33.33
CA GLY A 94 -16.94 -19.68 -34.01
C GLY A 94 -17.10 -19.75 -35.53
N ASN A 95 -17.05 -18.60 -36.22
CA ASN A 95 -17.39 -18.49 -37.64
C ASN A 95 -16.44 -17.57 -38.43
N ARG A 96 -15.23 -17.39 -37.92
CA ARG A 96 -14.16 -16.61 -38.56
C ARG A 96 -12.86 -17.42 -38.55
N THR A 97 -12.04 -17.21 -39.56
CA THR A 97 -10.74 -17.87 -39.71
C THR A 97 -9.67 -17.21 -38.84
N ILE A 98 -8.48 -17.81 -38.73
CA ILE A 98 -7.33 -17.20 -38.02
C ILE A 98 -6.88 -15.86 -38.65
N SER A 99 -7.12 -15.67 -39.95
CA SER A 99 -6.92 -14.38 -40.65
C SER A 99 -8.12 -13.44 -40.56
N ASP A 100 -9.06 -13.71 -39.65
CA ASP A 100 -10.29 -12.95 -39.42
C ASP A 100 -11.25 -12.91 -40.63
N ILE A 101 -11.21 -13.92 -41.52
CA ILE A 101 -12.09 -14.02 -42.68
C ILE A 101 -13.39 -14.71 -42.27
N LYS A 102 -14.54 -14.14 -42.66
CA LYS A 102 -15.85 -14.75 -42.36
C LYS A 102 -16.00 -16.08 -43.10
N CYS A 103 -16.50 -17.09 -42.40
CA CYS A 103 -16.79 -18.39 -42.99
C CYS A 103 -18.02 -18.33 -43.92
N GLN A 104 -17.95 -19.08 -45.02
CA GLN A 104 -19.08 -19.44 -45.87
C GLN A 104 -19.94 -20.50 -45.15
N ARG A 105 -21.26 -20.49 -45.36
CA ARG A 105 -22.12 -21.56 -44.82
C ARG A 105 -21.84 -22.88 -45.53
N TRP A 106 -21.87 -23.97 -44.79
CA TRP A 106 -21.62 -25.31 -45.34
C TRP A 106 -22.68 -25.76 -46.37
N SER A 107 -23.86 -25.14 -46.36
CA SER A 107 -24.96 -25.37 -47.30
C SER A 107 -24.87 -24.54 -48.58
N ASP A 108 -24.04 -23.50 -48.59
CA ASP A 108 -23.96 -22.56 -49.70
C ASP A 108 -22.92 -23.06 -50.72
N ASN A 109 -23.17 -22.87 -52.01
CA ASN A 109 -22.29 -23.33 -53.09
C ASN A 109 -21.40 -22.20 -53.66
N GLU A 110 -21.44 -21.01 -53.07
CA GLU A 110 -20.68 -19.83 -53.48
C GLU A 110 -20.06 -19.11 -52.27
N PRO A 111 -18.84 -18.54 -52.37
CA PRO A 111 -17.96 -18.55 -53.55
C PRO A 111 -17.31 -19.91 -53.85
N HIS A 112 -17.34 -20.86 -52.91
CA HIS A 112 -16.74 -22.17 -53.08
C HIS A 112 -17.79 -23.28 -53.06
N ASP A 113 -17.73 -24.23 -53.99
CA ASP A 113 -18.56 -25.44 -53.95
C ASP A 113 -18.01 -26.44 -52.90
N PRO A 114 -18.70 -26.69 -51.77
CA PRO A 114 -18.11 -27.41 -50.64
C PRO A 114 -18.23 -28.94 -50.78
N ARG A 115 -17.08 -29.63 -50.71
CA ARG A 115 -17.03 -31.11 -50.63
C ARG A 115 -17.70 -31.64 -49.36
N PHE A 116 -17.56 -30.90 -48.26
CA PHE A 116 -18.16 -31.23 -46.98
C PHE A 116 -19.38 -30.34 -46.82
N ASN A 117 -20.58 -30.95 -46.83
CA ASN A 117 -21.85 -30.24 -46.73
C ASN A 117 -22.83 -31.02 -45.83
N PRO A 118 -23.90 -30.39 -45.32
CA PRO A 118 -24.82 -31.02 -44.36
C PRO A 118 -25.53 -32.26 -44.91
N TRP A 119 -25.73 -32.36 -46.22
CA TRP A 119 -26.42 -33.48 -46.85
C TRP A 119 -25.51 -34.71 -46.99
N SER A 120 -24.24 -34.51 -47.34
CA SER A 120 -23.25 -35.59 -47.47
C SER A 120 -22.68 -36.02 -46.12
N PHE A 121 -22.63 -35.12 -45.13
CA PHE A 121 -22.07 -35.37 -43.79
C PHE A 121 -23.06 -34.97 -42.67
N PRO A 122 -24.23 -35.64 -42.56
CA PRO A 122 -25.30 -35.23 -41.63
C PRO A 122 -24.92 -35.30 -40.15
N TYR A 123 -23.93 -36.12 -39.78
CA TYR A 123 -23.47 -36.28 -38.40
C TYR A 123 -22.32 -35.34 -37.99
N ALA A 124 -21.79 -34.54 -38.93
CA ALA A 124 -20.66 -33.65 -38.68
C ALA A 124 -21.06 -32.26 -38.11
N ASP A 125 -22.35 -32.05 -37.84
CA ASP A 125 -22.91 -30.77 -37.34
C ASP A 125 -22.51 -29.55 -38.17
N LEU A 126 -22.58 -29.67 -39.50
CA LEU A 126 -22.21 -28.61 -40.45
C LEU A 126 -23.29 -27.52 -40.53
N ARG A 127 -23.74 -26.99 -39.40
CA ARG A 127 -24.76 -25.93 -39.34
C ARG A 127 -24.16 -24.56 -39.60
N GLU A 128 -24.96 -23.70 -40.22
CA GLU A 128 -24.58 -22.31 -40.51
C GLU A 128 -23.20 -22.25 -41.19
N ASN A 129 -22.38 -21.29 -40.78
CA ASN A 129 -20.99 -21.12 -41.20
C ASN A 129 -20.02 -21.37 -40.04
N PHE A 130 -20.39 -22.21 -39.07
CA PHE A 130 -19.55 -22.47 -37.91
C PHE A 130 -18.37 -23.37 -38.25
N CYS A 131 -17.21 -23.11 -37.67
CA CYS A 131 -15.99 -23.89 -37.87
C CYS A 131 -16.15 -25.33 -37.39
N ARG A 132 -15.74 -26.30 -38.21
CA ARG A 132 -15.86 -27.74 -37.93
C ARG A 132 -14.62 -28.48 -38.42
N ASN A 133 -14.44 -29.72 -37.98
CA ASN A 133 -13.34 -30.57 -38.44
C ASN A 133 -13.86 -31.91 -39.00
N PRO A 134 -14.56 -31.90 -40.15
CA PRO A 134 -15.19 -33.09 -40.71
C PRO A 134 -14.19 -34.10 -41.30
N ASP A 135 -12.98 -33.66 -41.64
CA ASP A 135 -11.87 -34.47 -42.18
C ASP A 135 -10.89 -34.95 -41.11
N GLN A 136 -11.12 -34.62 -39.84
CA GLN A 136 -10.28 -35.00 -38.70
C GLN A 136 -8.83 -34.50 -38.82
N ALA A 137 -8.65 -33.33 -39.47
CA ALA A 137 -7.35 -32.71 -39.65
C ALA A 137 -6.68 -32.43 -38.29
N PRO A 138 -5.38 -32.74 -38.11
CA PRO A 138 -4.67 -32.46 -36.87
C PRO A 138 -4.53 -30.95 -36.59
N SER A 139 -4.65 -30.11 -37.62
CA SER A 139 -4.59 -28.65 -37.52
C SER A 139 -5.82 -28.00 -36.88
N GLY A 140 -6.88 -28.76 -36.60
CA GLY A 140 -8.05 -28.26 -35.88
C GLY A 140 -9.24 -27.88 -36.77
N PRO A 141 -10.29 -27.28 -36.17
CA PRO A 141 -11.48 -26.81 -36.89
C PRO A 141 -11.17 -25.74 -37.94
N TRP A 142 -11.82 -25.87 -39.09
CA TRP A 142 -11.69 -24.98 -40.25
C TRP A 142 -13.05 -24.69 -40.86
N CYS A 143 -13.09 -23.78 -41.83
CA CYS A 143 -14.28 -23.53 -42.63
C CYS A 143 -13.90 -23.14 -44.07
N TYR A 144 -14.88 -23.23 -44.99
CA TYR A 144 -14.78 -22.53 -46.28
C TYR A 144 -14.86 -21.03 -46.02
N THR A 145 -14.07 -20.23 -46.74
CA THR A 145 -14.04 -18.78 -46.50
C THR A 145 -14.93 -18.03 -47.47
N THR A 146 -15.33 -16.81 -47.11
CA THR A 146 -16.04 -15.90 -48.03
C THR A 146 -15.12 -15.21 -49.04
N ASP A 147 -13.80 -15.40 -48.95
CA ASP A 147 -12.82 -14.89 -49.91
C ASP A 147 -12.70 -15.86 -51.11
N PRO A 148 -13.01 -15.43 -52.35
CA PRO A 148 -12.89 -16.27 -53.54
C PRO A 148 -11.46 -16.77 -53.82
N THR A 149 -10.44 -16.09 -53.31
CA THR A 149 -9.03 -16.46 -53.51
C THR A 149 -8.52 -17.47 -52.49
N LYS A 150 -9.23 -17.65 -51.36
CA LYS A 150 -8.83 -18.52 -50.26
C LYS A 150 -9.95 -19.51 -49.93
N ARG A 151 -9.87 -20.71 -50.50
CA ARG A 151 -10.94 -21.71 -50.41
C ARG A 151 -11.28 -22.14 -48.97
N THR A 152 -10.26 -22.46 -48.17
CA THR A 152 -10.42 -22.93 -46.79
C THR A 152 -9.33 -22.35 -45.91
N GLU A 153 -9.63 -22.16 -44.64
CA GLU A 153 -8.65 -21.78 -43.63
C GLU A 153 -9.07 -22.28 -42.24
N ILE A 154 -8.08 -22.57 -41.39
CA ILE A 154 -8.30 -22.89 -39.97
C ILE A 154 -8.88 -21.71 -39.20
N CYS A 155 -9.65 -21.99 -38.15
CA CYS A 155 -10.35 -20.96 -37.39
C CYS A 155 -9.60 -20.40 -36.19
N GLY A 156 -8.45 -20.98 -35.81
CA GLY A 156 -7.72 -20.54 -34.62
C GLY A 156 -8.51 -20.74 -33.32
N ILE A 157 -9.41 -21.72 -33.28
CA ILE A 157 -10.14 -22.08 -32.04
C ILE A 157 -9.11 -22.56 -31.01
N PRO A 158 -9.04 -21.96 -29.81
CA PRO A 158 -8.07 -22.34 -28.81
C PRO A 158 -8.33 -23.76 -28.29
N LEU A 159 -7.27 -24.48 -27.93
CA LEU A 159 -7.41 -25.75 -27.25
C LEU A 159 -7.88 -25.52 -25.82
N CYS A 160 -8.85 -26.31 -25.35
CA CYS A 160 -9.32 -26.21 -23.96
C CYS A 160 -8.21 -26.51 -22.95
N SER A 161 -7.15 -27.21 -23.36
CA SER A 161 -5.93 -27.49 -22.57
C SER A 161 -4.93 -26.34 -22.54
N GLU A 162 -5.10 -25.33 -23.38
CA GLU A 162 -4.18 -24.18 -23.48
C GLU A 162 -4.73 -22.96 -22.76
N GLU A 163 -6.05 -22.72 -22.83
CA GLU A 163 -6.68 -21.55 -22.21
C GLU A 163 -7.96 -21.93 -21.42
N PRO A 164 -8.02 -21.60 -20.11
CA PRO A 164 -6.95 -21.01 -19.30
C PRO A 164 -5.79 -22.00 -19.10
N CYS A 165 -4.56 -21.49 -19.00
CA CYS A 165 -3.37 -22.26 -18.65
C CYS A 165 -3.25 -22.45 -17.11
N VAL A 166 -2.41 -23.39 -16.67
CA VAL A 166 -2.11 -23.58 -15.23
C VAL A 166 -0.98 -22.66 -14.78
N THR A 167 -1.22 -21.96 -13.68
CA THR A 167 -0.22 -21.28 -12.85
C THR A 167 0.21 -22.20 -11.70
N CYS A 168 1.48 -22.13 -11.30
CA CYS A 168 2.03 -22.98 -10.24
C CYS A 168 1.73 -24.49 -10.47
N ASN A 169 0.92 -25.13 -9.62
CA ASN A 169 0.47 -26.53 -9.78
C ASN A 169 -1.03 -26.63 -10.16
N GLY A 170 -1.68 -25.53 -10.52
CA GLY A 170 -3.08 -25.49 -10.95
C GLY A 170 -4.10 -25.65 -9.83
N GLU A 171 -3.77 -25.20 -8.61
CA GLU A 171 -4.66 -25.16 -7.45
C GLU A 171 -5.88 -24.27 -7.66
N ASP A 172 -5.69 -23.18 -8.42
CA ASP A 172 -6.69 -22.18 -8.81
C ASP A 172 -7.22 -22.40 -10.24
N TYR A 173 -6.84 -23.50 -10.89
CA TYR A 173 -7.23 -23.78 -12.27
C TYR A 173 -8.74 -24.01 -12.38
N GLN A 174 -9.41 -23.09 -13.10
CA GLN A 174 -10.86 -23.13 -13.33
C GLN A 174 -11.24 -23.51 -14.77
N GLY A 175 -10.29 -23.99 -15.57
CA GLY A 175 -10.52 -24.31 -16.98
C GLY A 175 -11.43 -25.50 -17.23
N LEU A 176 -11.63 -25.79 -18.52
CA LEU A 176 -12.70 -26.68 -19.03
C LEU A 176 -12.22 -28.07 -19.47
N VAL A 177 -10.95 -28.39 -19.21
CA VAL A 177 -10.40 -29.74 -19.45
C VAL A 177 -11.13 -30.75 -18.57
N ASP A 178 -11.66 -31.79 -19.18
CA ASP A 178 -12.41 -32.88 -18.54
C ASP A 178 -11.96 -34.27 -19.03
N HIS A 179 -10.72 -34.36 -19.49
CA HIS A 179 -10.08 -35.61 -19.87
C HIS A 179 -8.73 -35.72 -19.18
N SER A 180 -8.37 -36.94 -18.79
CA SER A 180 -7.05 -37.24 -18.24
C SER A 180 -5.96 -37.17 -19.32
N GLU A 181 -4.71 -37.24 -18.90
CA GLU A 181 -3.55 -37.27 -19.81
C GLU A 181 -3.53 -38.48 -20.73
N THR A 182 -4.17 -39.59 -20.33
CA THR A 182 -4.34 -40.78 -21.18
C THR A 182 -5.57 -40.68 -22.09
N GLY A 183 -6.33 -39.59 -22.01
CA GLY A 183 -7.52 -39.33 -22.81
C GLY A 183 -8.82 -39.92 -22.24
N LYS A 184 -8.81 -40.43 -21.01
CA LYS A 184 -10.04 -40.94 -20.38
C LYS A 184 -10.95 -39.80 -19.93
N PRO A 185 -12.28 -39.91 -20.12
CA PRO A 185 -13.21 -38.90 -19.65
C PRO A 185 -13.24 -38.88 -18.11
N CYS A 186 -13.15 -37.68 -17.54
CA CYS A 186 -13.24 -37.48 -16.11
C CYS A 186 -14.64 -37.78 -15.57
N ARG A 187 -14.73 -38.25 -14.33
CA ARG A 187 -16.00 -38.40 -13.60
C ARG A 187 -16.38 -37.10 -12.90
N ARG A 188 -17.70 -36.90 -12.74
CA ARG A 188 -18.23 -35.72 -12.08
C ARG A 188 -17.91 -35.75 -10.58
N TRP A 189 -17.48 -34.62 -10.04
CA TRP A 189 -17.18 -34.49 -8.62
C TRP A 189 -18.43 -34.64 -7.73
N ASP A 190 -19.61 -34.33 -8.24
CA ASP A 190 -20.91 -34.53 -7.57
C ASP A 190 -21.51 -35.93 -7.82
N SER A 191 -20.75 -36.87 -8.37
CA SER A 191 -21.22 -38.25 -8.59
C SER A 191 -21.36 -38.99 -7.26
N GLU A 192 -22.55 -39.55 -7.00
CA GLU A 192 -22.83 -40.37 -5.81
C GLU A 192 -22.67 -41.87 -6.07
N HIS A 193 -22.41 -42.28 -7.31
CA HIS A 193 -22.27 -43.67 -7.73
C HIS A 193 -20.84 -43.99 -8.20
N PRO A 194 -20.26 -45.16 -7.82
CA PRO A 194 -20.82 -46.20 -6.95
C PRO A 194 -20.81 -45.81 -5.46
N LYS A 195 -19.87 -44.95 -5.03
CA LYS A 195 -19.93 -44.22 -3.77
C LYS A 195 -19.53 -42.76 -4.00
N PRO A 196 -19.88 -41.85 -3.08
CA PRO A 196 -19.40 -40.48 -3.12
C PRO A 196 -17.87 -40.44 -2.94
N PHE A 197 -17.19 -39.70 -3.80
CA PHE A 197 -15.76 -39.47 -3.67
C PHE A 197 -15.41 -38.68 -2.42
N PHE A 198 -14.16 -38.86 -1.96
CA PHE A 198 -13.60 -38.06 -0.86
C PHE A 198 -13.61 -36.57 -1.19
N TYR A 199 -13.20 -36.18 -2.40
CA TYR A 199 -13.30 -34.79 -2.87
C TYR A 199 -14.62 -34.57 -3.59
N ARG A 200 -15.61 -34.00 -2.89
CA ARG A 200 -16.93 -33.67 -3.44
C ARG A 200 -17.34 -32.22 -3.16
N PRO A 201 -18.18 -31.60 -4.03
CA PRO A 201 -18.51 -30.18 -3.92
C PRO A 201 -19.17 -29.79 -2.60
N SER A 202 -19.97 -30.67 -2.02
CA SER A 202 -20.64 -30.42 -0.72
C SER A 202 -19.67 -30.34 0.46
N GLN A 203 -18.50 -30.99 0.37
CA GLN A 203 -17.46 -30.92 1.41
C GLN A 203 -16.41 -29.84 1.12
N TYR A 204 -16.19 -29.52 -0.15
CA TYR A 204 -15.17 -28.57 -0.60
C TYR A 204 -15.75 -27.51 -1.56
N PRO A 205 -16.69 -26.66 -1.10
CA PRO A 205 -17.39 -25.70 -1.96
C PRO A 205 -16.46 -24.65 -2.59
N ASN A 206 -15.32 -24.36 -1.95
CA ASN A 206 -14.36 -23.36 -2.40
C ASN A 206 -13.34 -23.87 -3.43
N LYS A 207 -13.34 -25.17 -3.76
CA LYS A 207 -12.35 -25.78 -4.67
C LYS A 207 -12.81 -25.87 -6.13
N ASP A 208 -13.86 -25.15 -6.50
CA ASP A 208 -14.48 -25.14 -7.84
C ASP A 208 -14.64 -26.56 -8.43
N LEU A 209 -15.11 -27.51 -7.61
CA LEU A 209 -15.33 -28.91 -8.03
C LEU A 209 -16.59 -29.04 -8.90
N ARG A 210 -16.73 -28.18 -9.91
CA ARG A 210 -17.89 -28.14 -10.79
C ARG A 210 -17.76 -29.16 -11.91
N ASP A 211 -18.87 -29.81 -12.23
CA ASP A 211 -18.95 -30.80 -13.30
C ASP A 211 -17.91 -31.94 -13.11
N ASN A 212 -17.23 -32.37 -14.17
CA ASN A 212 -16.11 -33.32 -14.15
C ASN A 212 -14.78 -32.67 -14.59
N PHE A 213 -14.63 -31.35 -14.47
CA PHE A 213 -13.40 -30.71 -14.94
C PHE A 213 -12.20 -31.06 -14.04
N CYS A 214 -11.02 -31.12 -14.63
CA CYS A 214 -9.77 -31.36 -13.90
C CYS A 214 -9.52 -30.26 -12.86
N ARG A 215 -9.22 -30.65 -11.63
CA ARG A 215 -8.99 -29.74 -10.51
C ARG A 215 -7.82 -30.25 -9.66
N ASN A 216 -7.29 -29.39 -8.81
CA ASN A 216 -6.24 -29.77 -7.87
C ASN A 216 -6.66 -29.43 -6.42
N PRO A 217 -7.66 -30.16 -5.85
CA PRO A 217 -8.19 -29.83 -4.53
C PRO A 217 -7.23 -30.14 -3.36
N ASN A 218 -6.20 -30.94 -3.62
CA ASN A 218 -5.29 -31.53 -2.63
C ASN A 218 -3.82 -31.13 -2.84
N ASN A 219 -3.56 -30.14 -3.70
CA ASN A 219 -2.23 -29.58 -3.93
C ASN A 219 -1.20 -30.62 -4.40
N TYR A 220 -1.62 -31.54 -5.28
CA TYR A 220 -0.72 -32.39 -6.05
C TYR A 220 0.06 -31.57 -7.08
N ILE A 221 1.01 -32.21 -7.77
CA ILE A 221 1.92 -31.52 -8.70
C ILE A 221 1.23 -30.92 -9.94
N ARG A 222 -0.01 -31.35 -10.25
CA ARG A 222 -0.84 -30.82 -11.35
C ARG A 222 -2.32 -31.21 -11.16
N PRO A 223 -3.26 -30.56 -11.86
CA PRO A 223 -4.66 -30.92 -11.80
C PRO A 223 -4.92 -32.35 -12.28
N TRP A 224 -5.94 -32.96 -11.68
CA TRP A 224 -6.31 -34.35 -11.89
C TRP A 224 -7.83 -34.50 -11.84
N CYS A 225 -8.31 -35.69 -12.18
CA CYS A 225 -9.70 -36.06 -12.02
C CYS A 225 -9.84 -37.57 -11.77
N TYR A 226 -10.99 -37.99 -11.24
CA TYR A 226 -11.34 -39.40 -11.14
C TYR A 226 -11.65 -40.00 -12.52
N VAL A 227 -11.18 -41.21 -12.78
CA VAL A 227 -11.37 -41.93 -14.05
C VAL A 227 -11.79 -43.38 -13.81
N GLY A 228 -12.62 -43.93 -14.69
CA GLY A 228 -13.12 -45.31 -14.55
C GLY A 228 -14.08 -45.50 -13.36
N ASP A 229 -14.47 -46.75 -13.11
CA ASP A 229 -15.57 -47.06 -12.18
C ASP A 229 -15.14 -47.22 -10.71
N ASP A 230 -13.83 -47.23 -10.44
CA ASP A 230 -13.25 -47.36 -9.10
C ASP A 230 -12.94 -45.98 -8.52
N ASP A 231 -13.26 -45.80 -7.24
CA ASP A 231 -13.11 -44.51 -6.55
C ASP A 231 -11.65 -44.24 -6.13
N GLU A 232 -10.76 -45.23 -6.21
CA GLU A 232 -9.31 -45.07 -6.07
C GLU A 232 -8.62 -44.67 -7.39
N ASN A 233 -9.30 -44.81 -8.53
CA ASN A 233 -8.71 -44.53 -9.83
C ASN A 233 -8.83 -43.04 -10.17
N TRP A 234 -7.69 -42.37 -10.15
CA TRP A 234 -7.54 -41.00 -10.59
C TRP A 234 -6.33 -40.88 -11.51
N GLU A 235 -6.39 -39.91 -12.41
CA GLU A 235 -5.29 -39.61 -13.33
C GLU A 235 -5.08 -38.10 -13.43
N TYR A 236 -3.84 -37.71 -13.66
CA TYR A 236 -3.52 -36.32 -13.96
C TYR A 236 -4.07 -35.89 -15.31
N CYS A 237 -4.27 -34.59 -15.48
CA CYS A 237 -4.69 -33.99 -16.72
C CYS A 237 -3.52 -33.27 -17.42
N ASN A 238 -3.54 -33.27 -18.75
CA ASN A 238 -2.56 -32.54 -19.55
C ASN A 238 -3.08 -31.11 -19.81
N ILE A 239 -2.53 -30.13 -19.10
CA ILE A 239 -2.92 -28.72 -19.18
C ILE A 239 -1.64 -27.89 -19.33
N ALA A 240 -1.63 -26.94 -20.26
CA ALA A 240 -0.47 -26.11 -20.55
C ALA A 240 -0.14 -25.17 -19.38
N LYS A 241 1.15 -24.99 -19.09
CA LYS A 241 1.62 -23.95 -18.15
C LYS A 241 1.61 -22.57 -18.84
N CYS A 242 1.22 -21.54 -18.11
CA CYS A 242 1.19 -20.17 -18.65
C CYS A 242 2.60 -19.69 -19.06
N GLN A 243 2.73 -19.09 -20.25
CA GLN A 243 4.02 -18.62 -20.79
C GLN A 243 4.69 -17.51 -19.95
N THR A 244 3.93 -16.78 -19.14
CA THR A 244 4.47 -15.81 -18.17
C THR A 244 5.30 -16.45 -17.06
N ALA A 245 5.19 -17.77 -16.85
CA ALA A 245 6.03 -18.52 -15.91
C ALA A 245 7.44 -18.81 -16.45
N THR A 246 7.63 -18.87 -17.77
CA THR A 246 8.93 -19.19 -18.40
C THR A 246 9.84 -17.98 -18.57
N SER A 247 9.30 -16.75 -18.54
CA SER A 247 10.09 -15.50 -18.53
C SER A 247 10.55 -15.07 -17.12
N ARG A 248 10.13 -15.79 -16.06
CA ARG A 248 10.54 -15.55 -14.66
C ARG A 248 11.40 -16.67 -14.07
N SER A 249 11.96 -17.53 -14.92
CA SER A 249 13.00 -18.46 -14.49
C SER A 249 14.35 -17.73 -14.37
N LEU A 250 14.45 -16.89 -13.31
CA LEU A 250 15.64 -16.30 -12.65
C LEU A 250 15.18 -15.03 -11.91
N GLY A 251 14.42 -15.22 -10.82
CA GLY A 251 14.00 -14.15 -9.91
C GLY A 251 12.54 -14.24 -9.53
N ILE A 252 12.23 -14.98 -8.47
CA ILE A 252 10.97 -14.86 -7.71
C ILE A 252 11.01 -13.51 -6.99
N SER A 253 10.87 -12.42 -7.75
CA SER A 253 10.69 -11.06 -7.23
C SER A 253 9.21 -10.87 -6.94
N GLY A 254 8.82 -11.06 -5.68
CA GLY A 254 7.43 -10.85 -5.25
C GLY A 254 7.02 -11.52 -3.94
N GLY A 255 7.86 -12.37 -3.35
CA GLY A 255 7.60 -12.92 -2.03
C GLY A 255 7.85 -11.91 -0.92
N ARG A 256 6.97 -11.91 0.10
CA ARG A 256 7.10 -11.04 1.29
C ARG A 256 7.76 -11.79 2.44
N ASP A 257 8.40 -11.06 3.34
CA ASP A 257 8.95 -11.55 4.62
C ASP A 257 7.89 -11.64 5.74
N CYS A 258 6.62 -11.43 5.40
CA CYS A 258 5.45 -11.64 6.25
C CYS A 258 4.40 -12.59 5.66
N GLN A 259 3.46 -12.98 6.52
CA GLN A 259 2.32 -13.84 6.23
C GLN A 259 1.07 -13.03 5.84
N GLU A 260 0.79 -12.89 4.54
CA GLU A 260 -0.49 -12.39 4.05
C GLU A 260 -1.52 -13.52 3.99
N GLY A 261 -2.69 -13.34 4.61
CA GLY A 261 -3.68 -14.40 4.73
C GLY A 261 -3.08 -15.67 5.37
N ARG A 262 -3.05 -16.77 4.62
CA ARG A 262 -2.47 -18.06 5.04
C ARG A 262 -0.95 -18.16 4.85
N GLY A 263 -0.31 -17.16 4.22
CA GLY A 263 1.15 -17.14 4.05
C GLY A 263 1.67 -17.98 2.89
N GLU A 264 0.85 -18.27 1.88
CA GLU A 264 1.27 -18.97 0.65
C GLU A 264 2.37 -18.22 -0.12
N ASN A 265 2.36 -16.89 -0.06
CA ASN A 265 3.33 -15.99 -0.70
C ASN A 265 4.49 -15.60 0.21
N TYR A 266 4.54 -16.12 1.44
CA TYR A 266 5.67 -15.88 2.34
C TYR A 266 6.94 -16.48 1.75
N ARG A 267 7.99 -15.66 1.61
CA ARG A 267 9.32 -16.07 1.12
C ARG A 267 10.46 -15.58 2.03
N GLY A 268 10.14 -15.18 3.27
CA GLY A 268 11.15 -14.82 4.26
C GLY A 268 12.03 -16.00 4.71
N SER A 269 13.00 -15.72 5.57
CA SER A 269 14.06 -16.65 5.96
C SER A 269 13.86 -17.31 7.33
N VAL A 270 12.69 -17.19 7.96
CA VAL A 270 12.39 -17.91 9.21
C VAL A 270 12.52 -19.42 8.97
N ALA A 271 13.37 -20.09 9.74
CA ALA A 271 13.68 -21.52 9.66
C ALA A 271 13.51 -22.25 11.01
N VAL A 272 12.66 -21.70 11.88
CA VAL A 272 12.35 -22.24 13.20
C VAL A 272 10.85 -22.20 13.42
N THR A 273 10.34 -23.21 14.12
CA THR A 273 8.91 -23.33 14.48
C THR A 273 8.57 -22.36 15.62
N ALA A 274 7.28 -22.15 15.90
CA ALA A 274 6.81 -21.27 17.00
C ALA A 274 7.38 -21.65 18.38
N ASN A 275 7.75 -22.91 18.58
CA ASN A 275 8.35 -23.42 19.82
C ASN A 275 9.89 -23.53 19.75
N GLY A 276 10.53 -22.93 18.73
CA GLY A 276 11.99 -22.87 18.60
C GLY A 276 12.66 -24.13 18.02
N ILE A 277 11.89 -25.11 17.54
CA ILE A 277 12.46 -26.32 16.90
C ILE A 277 12.96 -25.95 15.49
N PRO A 278 14.21 -26.29 15.12
CA PRO A 278 14.73 -26.05 13.78
C PRO A 278 13.96 -26.81 12.69
N CYS A 279 13.83 -26.17 11.53
CA CYS A 279 13.21 -26.76 10.36
C CYS A 279 14.18 -27.71 9.63
N GLN A 280 13.64 -28.82 9.13
CA GLN A 280 14.28 -29.73 8.19
C GLN A 280 14.27 -29.09 6.79
N HIS A 281 15.37 -29.26 6.06
CA HIS A 281 15.51 -28.80 4.68
C HIS A 281 14.51 -29.49 3.74
N TRP A 282 13.84 -28.75 2.85
CA TRP A 282 12.78 -29.29 1.98
C TRP A 282 13.28 -30.32 0.97
N GLY A 283 14.54 -30.26 0.58
CA GLY A 283 15.19 -31.32 -0.21
C GLY A 283 15.59 -32.57 0.59
N SER A 284 15.55 -32.54 1.92
CA SER A 284 15.96 -33.67 2.77
C SER A 284 14.80 -34.64 2.99
N GLN A 285 15.10 -35.94 2.99
CA GLN A 285 14.13 -37.00 3.33
C GLN A 285 14.33 -37.57 4.74
N SER A 286 15.12 -36.89 5.58
CA SER A 286 15.42 -37.29 6.96
C SER A 286 15.43 -36.08 7.90
N PRO A 287 14.88 -36.19 9.14
CA PRO A 287 14.25 -37.39 9.72
C PRO A 287 12.88 -37.75 9.13
N HIS A 288 12.22 -36.83 8.43
CA HIS A 288 10.88 -37.05 7.87
C HIS A 288 10.91 -37.13 6.34
N SER A 289 10.52 -38.27 5.78
CA SER A 289 10.31 -38.40 4.33
C SER A 289 8.99 -37.74 3.90
N HIS A 290 8.96 -37.05 2.76
CA HIS A 290 7.79 -36.31 2.27
C HIS A 290 7.83 -36.05 0.75
N SER A 291 6.66 -35.68 0.19
CA SER A 291 6.45 -35.45 -1.26
C SER A 291 6.74 -34.02 -1.74
N PHE A 292 6.91 -33.04 -0.83
CA PHE A 292 7.21 -31.63 -1.19
C PHE A 292 8.65 -31.43 -1.67
N ASN A 293 8.93 -31.84 -2.92
CA ASN A 293 10.23 -31.65 -3.56
C ASN A 293 10.36 -30.23 -4.19
N PRO A 294 11.42 -29.45 -3.90
CA PRO A 294 11.62 -28.11 -4.47
C PRO A 294 11.58 -28.04 -6.00
N GLU A 295 12.06 -29.07 -6.71
CA GLU A 295 12.04 -29.09 -8.18
C GLU A 295 10.61 -29.21 -8.74
N GLN A 296 9.80 -30.08 -8.14
CA GLN A 296 8.41 -30.32 -8.56
C GLN A 296 7.47 -29.20 -8.11
N TYR A 297 7.74 -28.58 -6.96
CA TYR A 297 6.97 -27.48 -6.37
C TYR A 297 7.72 -26.14 -6.50
N SER A 298 8.40 -25.91 -7.63
CA SER A 298 9.29 -24.75 -7.84
C SER A 298 8.63 -23.39 -7.59
N CYS A 299 7.33 -23.25 -7.88
CA CYS A 299 6.56 -22.03 -7.61
C CYS A 299 6.29 -21.75 -6.12
N LYS A 300 6.41 -22.77 -5.26
CA LYS A 300 6.18 -22.65 -3.80
C LYS A 300 7.39 -22.10 -3.05
N GLY A 301 8.52 -21.90 -3.73
CA GLY A 301 9.75 -21.34 -3.14
C GLY A 301 10.25 -22.16 -1.96
N LEU A 302 10.29 -23.49 -2.10
CA LEU A 302 10.74 -24.42 -1.06
C LEU A 302 12.27 -24.41 -0.92
N ASP A 303 12.82 -23.21 -0.72
CA ASP A 303 14.25 -22.97 -0.61
C ASP A 303 14.74 -23.33 0.80
N GLU A 304 15.91 -23.95 0.87
CA GLU A 304 16.59 -24.30 2.12
C GLU A 304 15.67 -25.07 3.09
N ASN A 305 15.63 -24.65 4.35
CA ASN A 305 14.72 -25.13 5.40
C ASN A 305 13.75 -24.04 5.88
N PHE A 306 13.49 -23.02 5.07
CA PHE A 306 12.63 -21.91 5.46
C PHE A 306 11.17 -22.34 5.58
N CYS A 307 10.43 -21.75 6.51
CA CYS A 307 9.01 -21.99 6.67
C CYS A 307 8.24 -21.60 5.41
N ARG A 308 7.33 -22.45 4.94
CA ARG A 308 6.50 -22.21 3.75
C ARG A 308 5.11 -22.75 3.99
N ASN A 309 4.17 -22.33 3.16
CA ASN A 309 2.83 -22.90 3.15
C ASN A 309 2.52 -23.50 1.78
N PRO A 310 3.09 -24.68 1.45
CA PRO A 310 2.90 -25.25 0.13
C PRO A 310 1.47 -25.76 -0.11
N ASP A 311 0.74 -26.13 0.94
CA ASP A 311 -0.48 -26.95 0.91
C ASP A 311 -1.77 -26.23 1.34
N ASP A 312 -1.76 -24.89 1.34
CA ASP A 312 -2.92 -24.06 1.72
C ASP A 312 -3.38 -24.33 3.18
N SER A 313 -2.42 -24.71 4.04
CA SER A 313 -2.62 -24.83 5.48
C SER A 313 -2.95 -23.47 6.11
N THR A 314 -3.36 -23.44 7.37
CA THR A 314 -3.78 -22.19 8.01
C THR A 314 -2.63 -21.20 8.21
N HIS A 315 -1.39 -21.69 8.33
CA HIS A 315 -0.18 -20.87 8.55
C HIS A 315 1.04 -21.53 7.91
N PRO A 316 2.13 -20.77 7.61
CA PRO A 316 3.40 -21.32 7.21
C PRO A 316 3.96 -22.30 8.24
N TRP A 317 4.53 -23.39 7.74
CA TRP A 317 5.04 -24.49 8.55
C TRP A 317 6.31 -25.05 7.92
N CYS A 318 6.95 -25.98 8.63
CA CYS A 318 8.06 -26.77 8.09
C CYS A 318 8.05 -28.19 8.68
N PHE A 319 8.72 -29.12 8.00
CA PHE A 319 9.13 -30.38 8.64
C PHE A 319 10.13 -30.05 9.73
N THR A 320 10.09 -30.74 10.87
CA THR A 320 11.02 -30.42 11.98
C THR A 320 12.22 -31.36 11.99
N THR A 321 13.35 -30.91 12.52
CA THR A 321 14.49 -31.79 12.75
C THR A 321 14.27 -32.78 13.92
N HIS A 322 13.16 -32.68 14.64
CA HIS A 322 12.84 -33.55 15.76
C HIS A 322 12.15 -34.85 15.26
N PRO A 323 12.67 -36.05 15.54
CA PRO A 323 12.14 -37.31 14.99
C PRO A 323 10.69 -37.63 15.37
N ASN A 324 10.23 -37.14 16.53
CA ASN A 324 8.87 -37.37 17.01
C ASN A 324 7.86 -36.27 16.64
N ILE A 325 8.30 -35.18 16.00
CA ILE A 325 7.44 -34.06 15.61
C ILE A 325 7.60 -33.88 14.11
N ARG A 326 6.67 -34.42 13.32
CA ARG A 326 6.80 -34.45 11.86
C ARG A 326 6.77 -33.07 11.23
N VAL A 327 5.75 -32.29 11.57
CA VAL A 327 5.55 -30.91 11.09
C VAL A 327 5.20 -30.02 12.28
N ALA A 328 5.56 -28.75 12.19
CA ALA A 328 5.10 -27.75 13.14
C ALA A 328 4.98 -26.38 12.47
N MET A 329 4.08 -25.57 13.02
CA MET A 329 3.79 -24.22 12.52
C MET A 329 4.92 -23.27 12.88
N CYS A 330 5.19 -22.34 11.98
CA CYS A 330 6.13 -21.26 12.21
C CYS A 330 5.37 -20.01 12.64
N ASN A 331 5.98 -19.24 13.53
CA ASN A 331 5.44 -17.94 13.92
C ASN A 331 5.92 -16.89 12.91
N ILE A 332 5.13 -16.65 11.87
CA ILE A 332 5.43 -15.65 10.83
C ILE A 332 4.59 -14.40 11.10
N PRO A 333 5.20 -13.20 11.19
CA PRO A 333 4.45 -11.95 11.35
C PRO A 333 3.42 -11.77 10.24
N SER A 334 2.18 -11.36 10.55
CA SER A 334 1.17 -11.18 9.49
C SER A 334 1.54 -10.01 8.58
N CYS A 335 1.25 -10.08 7.27
CA CYS A 335 1.32 -8.90 6.41
C CYS A 335 0.21 -7.90 6.69
N VAL A 336 -0.79 -8.22 7.51
CA VAL A 336 -1.70 -7.22 8.09
C VAL A 336 -1.05 -6.59 9.33
N GLU A 337 -0.08 -7.26 9.95
CA GLU A 337 0.88 -6.68 10.90
C GLU A 337 2.11 -6.04 10.18
N GLU A 338 2.27 -6.25 8.87
CA GLU A 338 3.19 -5.46 8.00
C GLU A 338 2.49 -4.48 7.04
N GLN A 339 1.15 -4.47 7.01
CA GLN A 339 0.31 -3.36 6.50
C GLN A 339 -0.30 -2.55 7.65
N ARG A 340 -0.17 -3.04 8.88
CA ARG A 340 -0.17 -2.28 10.14
C ARG A 340 1.14 -2.59 10.84
N VAL A 341 2.28 -2.15 10.32
CA VAL A 341 2.77 -0.81 10.57
C VAL A 341 3.92 -0.59 9.59
N LYS A 342 3.78 0.29 8.59
CA LYS A 342 4.98 1.02 8.13
C LYS A 342 5.44 1.77 9.39
N ALA A 343 6.39 1.20 10.13
CA ALA A 343 6.97 1.79 11.35
C ALA A 343 7.64 3.12 11.02
N CYS A 344 7.88 3.30 9.73
CA CYS A 344 8.46 4.47 9.18
C CYS A 344 7.81 4.91 7.87
N TYR A 345 7.89 6.20 7.57
CA TYR A 345 7.49 6.79 6.30
C TYR A 345 8.73 7.09 5.43
N GLU A 346 8.57 7.12 4.10
CA GLU A 346 9.65 7.52 3.16
C GLU A 346 9.44 8.99 2.75
N GLY A 347 10.53 9.73 2.52
CA GLY A 347 10.46 11.16 2.19
C GLY A 347 9.84 11.99 3.31
N ASP A 348 8.85 12.81 2.97
CA ASP A 348 7.99 13.57 3.89
C ASP A 348 6.82 12.73 4.45
N GLY A 349 6.61 11.50 3.96
CA GLY A 349 5.47 10.66 4.35
C GLY A 349 4.14 11.05 3.74
N HIS A 350 4.11 11.82 2.63
CA HIS A 350 2.87 12.10 1.90
C HIS A 350 2.19 10.86 1.33
N ASP A 351 2.97 9.82 0.99
CA ASP A 351 2.48 8.51 0.54
C ASP A 351 2.29 7.52 1.69
N TYR A 352 2.44 7.98 2.95
CA TYR A 352 2.17 7.14 4.09
C TYR A 352 0.68 6.79 4.17
N ARG A 353 0.39 5.50 4.17
CA ARG A 353 -0.97 4.95 4.29
C ARG A 353 -1.09 3.93 5.45
N GLY A 354 -0.18 3.98 6.42
CA GLY A 354 -0.22 3.11 7.59
C GLY A 354 -1.32 3.49 8.59
N THR A 355 -1.57 2.66 9.60
CA THR A 355 -2.73 2.82 10.51
C THR A 355 -2.37 3.44 11.86
N ALA A 356 -1.22 4.12 11.99
CA ALA A 356 -0.93 4.81 13.25
C ALA A 356 -2.06 5.83 13.51
N SER A 357 -2.63 5.78 14.70
CA SER A 357 -3.76 6.62 15.11
C SER A 357 -3.49 7.31 16.45
N HIS A 358 -2.21 7.40 16.80
CA HIS A 358 -1.75 8.07 18.01
C HIS A 358 -0.65 9.05 17.64
N THR A 359 -0.75 10.22 18.23
CA THR A 359 0.27 11.24 18.17
C THR A 359 1.45 10.82 19.05
N ARG A 360 2.60 11.48 18.89
CA ARG A 360 3.79 11.26 19.72
C ARG A 360 3.57 11.52 21.21
N ASN A 361 2.57 12.33 21.57
CA ASN A 361 2.17 12.56 22.95
C ASN A 361 1.14 11.54 23.44
N GLY A 362 0.86 10.50 22.65
CA GLY A 362 -0.09 9.43 22.98
C GLY A 362 -1.55 9.85 22.82
N LEU A 363 -1.85 11.03 22.28
CA LEU A 363 -3.22 11.47 22.02
C LEU A 363 -3.80 10.70 20.83
N GLN A 364 -5.04 10.26 20.98
CA GLN A 364 -5.75 9.52 19.94
C GLN A 364 -6.20 10.46 18.82
N CYS A 365 -5.95 10.04 17.59
CA CYS A 365 -6.38 10.76 16.39
C CYS A 365 -7.90 10.69 16.23
N VAL A 366 -8.49 11.72 15.63
CA VAL A 366 -9.92 11.77 15.25
C VAL A 366 -10.11 11.64 13.74
N GLU A 367 -11.35 11.38 13.33
CA GLU A 367 -11.74 11.20 11.92
C GLU A 367 -11.47 12.46 11.07
N TRP A 368 -10.78 12.30 9.94
CA TRP A 368 -10.51 13.42 9.01
C TRP A 368 -11.77 14.03 8.39
N ALA A 369 -12.85 13.24 8.28
CA ALA A 369 -14.13 13.71 7.75
C ALA A 369 -14.81 14.74 8.68
N GLY A 370 -14.48 14.74 9.97
CA GLY A 370 -15.10 15.57 11.00
C GLY A 370 -16.54 15.17 11.33
N ASP A 371 -16.95 15.29 12.59
CA ASP A 371 -18.30 14.95 13.06
C ASP A 371 -19.28 16.14 12.92
N GLY A 372 -19.42 16.69 11.72
CA GLY A 372 -20.44 17.70 11.35
C GLY A 372 -20.38 19.07 12.05
N MET A 373 -19.65 19.21 13.16
CA MET A 373 -19.46 20.44 13.93
C MET A 373 -18.05 21.04 13.79
N GLN A 374 -17.08 20.29 13.29
CA GLN A 374 -15.73 20.77 12.97
C GLN A 374 -15.33 20.31 11.56
N ILE A 375 -15.48 21.19 10.57
CA ILE A 375 -14.98 20.92 9.22
C ILE A 375 -13.51 21.31 9.20
N HIS A 376 -12.63 20.32 9.23
CA HIS A 376 -11.19 20.54 9.15
C HIS A 376 -10.78 20.96 7.72
N LYS A 377 -9.78 21.84 7.62
CA LYS A 377 -9.20 22.32 6.35
C LYS A 377 -8.64 21.18 5.50
N PHE A 378 -8.21 20.09 6.13
CA PHE A 378 -7.74 18.86 5.50
C PHE A 378 -8.78 17.77 5.75
N ASN A 379 -9.55 17.44 4.71
CA ASN A 379 -10.62 16.45 4.77
C ASN A 379 -10.66 15.62 3.47
N PRO A 380 -11.33 14.46 3.48
CA PRO A 380 -11.32 13.53 2.34
C PRO A 380 -11.90 14.13 1.06
N THR A 381 -12.79 15.11 1.16
CA THR A 381 -13.41 15.77 0.02
C THR A 381 -12.44 16.74 -0.68
N LEU A 382 -11.61 17.46 0.08
CA LEU A 382 -10.65 18.42 -0.45
C LEU A 382 -9.32 17.77 -0.86
N TYR A 383 -8.97 16.64 -0.23
CA TYR A 383 -7.72 15.91 -0.48
C TYR A 383 -7.99 14.40 -0.71
N PRO A 384 -8.68 14.03 -1.81
CA PRO A 384 -9.12 12.65 -2.05
C PRO A 384 -7.94 11.68 -2.22
N GLU A 385 -6.83 12.15 -2.78
CA GLU A 385 -5.62 11.35 -3.03
C GLU A 385 -4.74 11.17 -1.79
N ALA A 386 -4.98 11.93 -0.71
CA ALA A 386 -4.18 11.87 0.51
C ALA A 386 -4.51 10.67 1.42
N GLY A 387 -5.50 9.86 1.03
CA GLY A 387 -5.94 8.69 1.79
C GLY A 387 -6.40 9.08 3.18
N LEU A 388 -7.27 10.06 3.32
CA LEU A 388 -7.77 10.52 4.62
C LEU A 388 -8.89 9.60 5.15
N ASP A 389 -8.67 8.28 5.12
CA ASP A 389 -9.60 7.26 5.58
C ASP A 389 -9.42 6.99 7.08
N GLY A 390 -10.48 7.12 7.88
CA GLY A 390 -10.41 6.83 9.32
C GLY A 390 -9.63 7.85 10.16
N PRO A 391 -9.30 7.53 11.43
CA PRO A 391 -8.54 8.39 12.32
C PRO A 391 -7.03 8.08 12.23
N PHE A 392 -6.47 8.03 11.02
CA PHE A 392 -5.06 7.63 10.82
C PHE A 392 -4.14 8.80 10.51
N CYS A 393 -2.89 8.72 10.94
CA CYS A 393 -1.84 9.68 10.65
C CYS A 393 -1.57 9.77 9.15
N ARG A 394 -1.60 10.98 8.60
CA ARG A 394 -1.39 11.28 7.18
C ARG A 394 -0.54 12.53 7.02
N ASN A 395 -0.08 12.79 5.81
CA ASN A 395 0.61 14.03 5.48
C ASN A 395 0.03 14.66 4.19
N PRO A 396 -1.23 15.12 4.22
CA PRO A 396 -1.90 15.69 3.04
C PRO A 396 -1.25 16.99 2.53
N ASP A 397 -0.48 17.67 3.38
CA ASP A 397 0.17 18.96 3.12
C ASP A 397 1.65 18.85 2.73
N ARG A 398 2.18 17.63 2.56
CA ARG A 398 3.60 17.38 2.24
C ARG A 398 4.55 18.07 3.21
N ASP A 399 4.20 18.05 4.48
CA ASP A 399 5.01 18.59 5.55
C ASP A 399 6.32 17.80 5.68
N PRO A 400 7.50 18.42 5.54
CA PRO A 400 8.79 17.71 5.61
C PRO A 400 9.06 17.02 6.95
N HIS A 401 8.25 17.26 7.98
CA HIS A 401 8.39 16.69 9.32
C HIS A 401 7.66 15.37 9.52
N GLY A 402 6.89 14.94 8.53
CA GLY A 402 6.21 13.66 8.56
C GLY A 402 4.71 13.75 8.79
N THR A 403 4.16 12.60 9.15
CA THR A 403 2.72 12.41 9.30
C THR A 403 2.19 12.96 10.62
N TRP A 404 0.94 13.37 10.59
CA TRP A 404 0.22 14.03 11.69
C TRP A 404 -1.27 13.67 11.61
N CYS A 405 -2.03 14.02 12.65
CA CYS A 405 -3.48 13.87 12.67
C CYS A 405 -4.15 14.93 13.56
N PHE A 406 -5.46 15.14 13.39
CA PHE A 406 -6.27 15.88 14.36
C PHE A 406 -6.51 15.05 15.62
N THR A 407 -6.71 15.70 16.77
CA THR A 407 -7.07 15.02 18.03
C THR A 407 -8.30 15.67 18.66
N SER A 408 -8.98 14.94 19.54
CA SER A 408 -10.13 15.43 20.31
C SER A 408 -9.72 16.26 21.54
N ASP A 409 -8.42 16.44 21.77
CA ASP A 409 -7.91 17.21 22.91
C ASP A 409 -8.18 18.72 22.70
N PRO A 410 -8.80 19.40 23.70
CA PRO A 410 -9.18 20.81 23.58
C PRO A 410 -7.98 21.77 23.57
N VAL A 411 -6.77 21.28 23.88
CA VAL A 411 -5.52 22.03 23.89
C VAL A 411 -4.67 21.66 22.68
N MET A 412 -4.71 20.41 22.23
CA MET A 412 -3.93 19.86 21.13
C MET A 412 -4.80 19.36 19.98
N HIS A 413 -5.49 20.28 19.29
CA HIS A 413 -6.39 19.96 18.18
C HIS A 413 -5.74 19.14 17.05
N TRP A 414 -4.41 19.14 16.92
CA TRP A 414 -3.65 18.25 16.04
C TRP A 414 -2.22 18.09 16.59
N ASP A 415 -1.56 16.97 16.28
CA ASP A 415 -0.16 16.71 16.65
C ASP A 415 0.50 15.70 15.68
N TYR A 416 1.83 15.66 15.66
CA TYR A 416 2.60 14.72 14.84
C TYR A 416 2.54 13.32 15.40
N CYS A 417 2.63 12.36 14.50
CA CYS A 417 2.60 10.96 14.86
C CYS A 417 4.01 10.42 15.13
N THR A 418 4.09 9.38 15.95
CA THR A 418 5.36 8.77 16.42
C THR A 418 6.11 8.00 15.32
N ILE A 419 5.64 8.07 14.07
CA ILE A 419 6.17 7.33 12.93
C ILE A 419 7.52 7.96 12.55
N LYS A 420 8.58 7.16 12.44
CA LYS A 420 9.92 7.65 12.11
C LYS A 420 10.16 7.67 10.58
N PRO A 421 11.16 8.37 10.03
CA PRO A 421 11.60 8.13 8.66
C PRO A 421 12.26 6.76 8.53
N CYS A 422 12.17 6.11 7.37
CA CYS A 422 12.82 4.81 7.18
C CYS A 422 14.34 5.00 7.06
N ASP A 423 15.11 4.23 7.84
CA ASP A 423 16.56 4.36 7.88
C ASP A 423 17.17 3.87 6.56
N ARG A 424 17.58 4.82 5.71
CA ARG A 424 18.38 4.56 4.51
C ARG A 424 19.64 5.39 4.57
N SER A 425 20.75 4.73 4.89
CA SER A 425 22.07 5.27 4.61
C SER A 425 22.22 5.51 3.10
N GLN A 426 22.46 6.78 2.77
CA GLN A 426 23.01 7.29 1.51
C GLN A 426 22.15 7.12 0.24
N PHE A 427 21.25 8.07 -0.03
CA PHE A 427 21.08 8.60 -1.39
C PHE A 427 20.78 10.10 -1.32
N LYS A 428 21.76 10.92 -1.76
CA LYS A 428 21.59 12.32 -2.14
C LYS A 428 20.76 12.35 -3.42
N SER A 429 19.71 13.15 -3.48
CA SER A 429 19.18 13.67 -4.74
C SER A 429 18.43 14.97 -4.50
N GLU A 430 18.88 15.99 -5.21
CA GLU A 430 18.32 17.33 -5.30
C GLU A 430 16.91 17.28 -5.90
N VAL A 431 15.98 18.07 -5.36
CA VAL A 431 14.83 18.55 -6.11
C VAL A 431 14.70 20.05 -5.88
N THR A 432 15.04 20.79 -6.93
CA THR A 432 14.74 22.20 -7.11
C THR A 432 13.23 22.34 -7.33
N ALA A 433 12.54 23.05 -6.44
CA ALA A 433 11.20 23.55 -6.73
C ALA A 433 11.02 24.92 -6.08
N LYS A 434 11.38 25.96 -6.84
CA LYS A 434 10.84 27.31 -6.64
C LYS A 434 9.35 27.24 -6.92
N GLN A 435 8.50 27.51 -5.92
CA GLN A 435 7.18 28.08 -6.18
C GLN A 435 6.83 29.17 -5.16
N ASN A 436 6.36 30.28 -5.73
CA ASN A 436 5.91 31.50 -5.08
C ASN A 436 4.77 31.23 -4.10
N ILE A 437 4.92 31.71 -2.86
CA ILE A 437 3.78 32.01 -1.99
C ILE A 437 3.82 33.52 -1.74
N ASN A 438 3.10 34.26 -2.59
CA ASN A 438 2.73 35.64 -2.29
C ASN A 438 1.32 35.65 -1.69
N GLY A 439 1.23 36.11 -0.44
CA GLY A 439 0.02 36.73 0.10
C GLY A 439 -0.49 36.14 1.41
N ILE A 440 0.06 36.61 2.55
CA ILE A 440 -0.63 37.10 3.77
C ILE A 440 0.38 38.06 4.46
N GLY A 441 -0.09 39.23 4.87
CA GLY A 441 0.69 40.47 4.96
C GLY A 441 1.70 40.66 6.11
N ASP A 442 2.84 41.22 5.70
CA ASP A 442 3.62 42.35 6.24
C ASP A 442 4.11 42.41 7.71
N THR A 443 5.42 42.73 7.80
CA THR A 443 6.22 43.35 8.90
C THR A 443 7.03 42.48 9.87
N CYS A 444 7.36 41.22 9.59
CA CYS A 444 8.37 40.51 10.39
C CYS A 444 9.80 40.99 10.10
N GLY A 445 10.73 40.77 11.02
CA GLY A 445 12.18 40.90 10.79
C GLY A 445 12.69 42.33 10.59
N ARG A 446 11.92 43.37 10.96
CA ARG A 446 12.31 44.78 10.79
C ARG A 446 12.51 45.47 12.14
N LYS A 447 13.69 46.01 12.39
CA LYS A 447 13.96 46.93 13.51
C LYS A 447 13.43 48.33 13.16
N ARG A 448 12.79 49.04 14.11
CA ARG A 448 12.31 50.42 13.86
C ARG A 448 13.51 51.38 13.75
N SER A 449 13.56 52.16 12.67
CA SER A 449 14.66 53.04 12.25
C SER A 449 14.86 54.33 13.09
N GLU A 450 14.50 54.37 14.38
CA GLU A 450 14.47 55.64 15.14
C GLU A 450 15.59 55.90 16.16
N TYR A 451 16.66 55.09 16.21
CA TYR A 451 17.84 55.47 17.01
C TYR A 451 19.16 55.27 16.26
N ARG A 452 19.47 56.18 15.33
CA ARG A 452 20.87 56.56 15.06
C ARG A 452 21.40 57.35 16.26
N ARG A 453 22.04 56.68 17.22
CA ARG A 453 23.00 57.18 18.24
C ARG A 453 23.39 55.95 19.07
N ILE A 454 24.63 55.44 19.12
CA ILE A 454 25.89 56.07 19.52
C ILE A 454 27.07 55.26 18.92
N VAL A 455 28.13 55.93 18.49
CA VAL A 455 29.43 55.30 18.14
C VAL A 455 30.03 54.67 19.41
N PHE A 456 30.29 53.35 19.40
CA PHE A 456 30.80 52.46 20.49
C PHE A 456 29.80 51.71 21.42
N GLY A 457 28.51 51.55 21.08
CA GLY A 457 27.53 50.88 21.96
C GLY A 457 27.57 49.34 22.03
N LYS A 458 27.70 48.75 23.23
CA LYS A 458 27.48 47.32 23.61
C LYS A 458 26.11 47.10 24.30
N LYS A 459 24.98 47.41 23.65
CA LYS A 459 23.62 47.11 24.15
C LYS A 459 22.77 46.55 23.00
N ALA A 460 22.03 45.46 23.23
CA ALA A 460 21.23 44.83 22.19
C ALA A 460 19.95 45.59 21.87
N ASP A 461 19.61 45.63 20.58
CA ASP A 461 18.32 46.06 20.06
C ASP A 461 17.71 44.87 19.30
N SER A 462 16.91 44.07 20.00
CA SER A 462 16.30 42.84 19.46
C SER A 462 14.82 42.74 19.87
N PRO A 463 13.91 43.33 19.08
CA PRO A 463 12.50 43.46 19.45
C PRO A 463 11.70 42.16 19.43
N TRP A 464 12.24 41.08 18.85
CA TRP A 464 11.65 39.73 18.83
C TRP A 464 12.22 38.80 19.90
N THR A 465 13.29 39.17 20.60
CA THR A 465 13.87 38.33 21.65
C THR A 465 12.98 38.39 22.89
N VAL A 466 12.61 37.22 23.41
CA VAL A 466 11.74 37.12 24.58
C VAL A 466 12.45 36.43 25.74
N ALA A 467 12.13 36.85 26.95
CA ALA A 467 12.64 36.26 28.18
C ALA A 467 11.61 35.29 28.74
N LEU A 468 12.06 34.10 29.08
CA LEU A 468 11.19 33.04 29.56
C LEU A 468 11.39 32.80 31.06
N PHE A 469 10.27 32.72 31.77
CA PHE A 469 10.21 32.45 33.20
C PHE A 469 9.43 31.18 33.50
N LYS A 470 9.95 30.36 34.43
CA LYS A 470 9.30 29.17 34.99
C LYS A 470 9.26 29.30 36.50
N ASN A 471 8.07 29.21 37.11
CA ASN A 471 7.86 29.41 38.54
C ASN A 471 8.52 30.71 39.07
N GLY A 472 8.45 31.79 38.27
CA GLY A 472 9.04 33.09 38.59
C GLY A 472 10.56 33.20 38.41
N GLN A 473 11.26 32.14 37.99
CA GLN A 473 12.70 32.16 37.74
C GLN A 473 13.01 32.25 36.24
N PHE A 474 13.98 33.09 35.89
CA PHE A 474 14.47 33.22 34.51
C PHE A 474 15.18 31.95 34.05
N GLN A 475 14.72 31.39 32.93
CA GLN A 475 15.22 30.13 32.39
C GLN A 475 16.04 30.28 31.13
N GLY A 476 15.74 31.28 30.29
CA GLY A 476 16.45 31.50 29.03
C GLY A 476 15.67 32.39 28.06
N GLY A 477 16.05 32.30 26.80
CA GLY A 477 15.51 33.10 25.70
C GLY A 477 14.48 32.37 24.83
N GLY A 478 13.91 33.13 23.91
CA GLY A 478 13.06 32.66 22.82
C GLY A 478 12.99 33.70 21.72
N ALA A 479 12.32 33.35 20.62
CA ALA A 479 12.06 34.23 19.49
C ALA A 479 10.56 34.35 19.25
N LEU A 480 10.03 35.58 19.19
CA LEU A 480 8.65 35.84 18.79
C LEU A 480 8.51 35.67 17.27
N VAL A 481 7.88 34.59 16.83
CA VAL A 481 7.72 34.24 15.41
C VAL A 481 6.35 34.62 14.85
N ASP A 482 5.35 34.76 15.72
CA ASP A 482 4.03 35.33 15.42
C ASP A 482 3.50 36.07 16.66
N LYS A 483 2.44 36.89 16.53
CA LYS A 483 1.85 37.69 17.62
C LYS A 483 1.42 36.86 18.84
N GLU A 484 1.21 35.56 18.66
CA GLU A 484 0.81 34.63 19.73
C GLU A 484 1.82 33.49 19.95
N TRP A 485 2.93 33.47 19.22
CA TRP A 485 3.81 32.30 19.18
C TRP A 485 5.26 32.64 19.40
N VAL A 486 5.85 31.96 20.38
CA VAL A 486 7.28 32.03 20.71
C VAL A 486 7.94 30.70 20.41
N LEU A 487 9.02 30.73 19.64
CA LEU A 487 9.87 29.57 19.40
C LEU A 487 11.06 29.57 20.38
N THR A 488 11.31 28.43 21.02
CA THR A 488 12.44 28.22 21.94
C THR A 488 12.91 26.76 21.87
N SER A 489 13.86 26.37 22.72
CA SER A 489 14.46 25.02 22.75
C SER A 489 13.96 24.19 23.93
N ALA A 490 13.68 22.91 23.69
CA ALA A 490 13.31 21.87 24.66
C ALA A 490 14.51 21.38 25.50
N ASN A 491 15.72 21.80 25.13
CA ASN A 491 16.94 21.51 25.89
C ASN A 491 17.28 22.62 26.90
N THR A 492 16.44 23.65 27.00
CA THR A 492 16.51 24.65 28.08
C THR A 492 15.87 24.07 29.35
N PRO A 493 15.77 24.81 30.48
CA PRO A 493 15.00 24.36 31.64
C PRO A 493 13.48 24.15 31.39
N ILE A 494 12.99 24.37 30.14
CA ILE A 494 11.66 23.95 29.69
C ILE A 494 11.69 22.54 29.16
N SER A 495 10.79 21.71 29.69
CA SER A 495 10.44 20.41 29.15
C SER A 495 9.08 20.44 28.48
N CYS A 496 8.89 19.60 27.48
CA CYS A 496 7.57 19.28 26.91
C CYS A 496 6.55 18.78 27.93
N MET A 497 7.02 18.30 29.09
CA MET A 497 6.17 17.84 30.19
C MET A 497 5.81 18.96 31.18
N ASP A 498 6.28 20.19 30.94
CA ASP A 498 5.97 21.31 31.82
C ASP A 498 4.52 21.76 31.68
N LYS A 499 3.96 22.17 32.82
CA LYS A 499 2.60 22.68 32.92
C LYS A 499 2.55 24.14 32.43
N PRO A 500 1.68 24.51 31.47
CA PRO A 500 1.61 25.87 30.92
C PRO A 500 1.46 26.95 32.00
N GLU A 501 0.75 26.66 33.09
CA GLU A 501 0.49 27.59 34.19
C GLU A 501 1.76 27.99 34.95
N THR A 502 2.82 27.20 34.85
CA THR A 502 4.12 27.49 35.46
C THR A 502 4.97 28.44 34.61
N LEU A 503 4.55 28.72 33.37
CA LEU A 503 5.35 29.42 32.36
C LEU A 503 4.79 30.79 32.01
N VAL A 504 5.71 31.75 31.93
CA VAL A 504 5.41 33.13 31.58
C VAL A 504 6.46 33.64 30.60
N VAL A 505 6.00 34.27 29.53
CA VAL A 505 6.85 34.98 28.57
C VAL A 505 6.85 36.47 28.90
N ARG A 506 8.04 37.07 28.95
CA ARG A 506 8.22 38.52 29.04
C ARG A 506 8.86 39.05 27.76
N LEU A 507 8.21 40.04 27.14
CA LEU A 507 8.63 40.66 25.88
C LEU A 507 9.10 42.11 26.12
N GLY A 508 10.01 42.61 25.28
CA GLY A 508 10.49 44.01 25.36
C GLY A 508 11.42 44.32 26.54
N MET A 509 11.94 43.29 27.22
CA MET A 509 12.78 43.46 28.41
C MET A 509 14.21 43.88 28.06
N LYS A 510 14.74 44.93 28.71
CA LYS A 510 16.17 45.28 28.63
C LYS A 510 16.99 44.60 29.73
N LYS A 511 16.37 44.37 30.88
CA LYS A 511 16.95 43.64 32.01
C LYS A 511 15.94 42.64 32.56
N VAL A 512 16.35 41.40 32.79
CA VAL A 512 15.47 40.33 33.32
C VAL A 512 15.39 40.33 34.85
N THR A 513 16.31 41.01 35.52
CA THR A 513 16.30 41.22 36.98
C THR A 513 15.34 42.32 37.41
N ASP A 514 14.98 43.21 36.50
CA ASP A 514 14.10 44.33 36.80
C ASP A 514 12.64 43.83 36.80
N PRO A 515 11.78 44.35 37.70
CA PRO A 515 10.34 44.13 37.60
C PRO A 515 9.84 44.65 36.25
N VAL A 516 8.73 44.08 35.77
CA VAL A 516 8.10 44.45 34.49
C VAL A 516 7.88 45.97 34.48
N ASP A 517 8.62 46.68 33.63
CA ASP A 517 8.47 48.12 33.45
C ASP A 517 7.19 48.34 32.63
N GLU A 518 6.17 48.93 33.25
CA GLU A 518 4.80 49.02 32.73
C GLU A 518 4.69 49.73 31.37
N THR A 519 5.72 50.47 30.95
CA THR A 519 5.66 51.32 29.76
C THR A 519 6.06 50.65 28.45
N ASN A 520 6.90 49.59 28.46
CA ASN A 520 7.46 49.02 27.22
C ASN A 520 7.62 47.49 27.23
N SER A 521 7.28 46.81 28.34
CA SER A 521 7.41 45.36 28.46
C SER A 521 6.07 44.69 28.70
N GLU A 522 5.88 43.52 28.10
CA GLU A 522 4.67 42.72 28.29
C GLU A 522 4.98 41.43 29.03
N GLN A 523 4.12 41.07 29.98
CA GLN A 523 4.13 39.77 30.63
C GLN A 523 2.88 38.99 30.21
N ILE A 524 3.07 37.85 29.56
CA ILE A 524 1.98 37.04 29.03
C ILE A 524 2.14 35.57 29.48
N PRO A 525 1.15 35.01 30.19
CA PRO A 525 1.12 33.59 30.52
C PRO A 525 1.08 32.72 29.26
N VAL A 526 1.71 31.55 29.32
CA VAL A 526 1.64 30.54 28.26
C VAL A 526 0.30 29.81 28.37
N HIS A 527 -0.44 29.74 27.26
CA HIS A 527 -1.68 28.98 27.15
C HIS A 527 -1.41 27.49 26.94
N ARG A 528 -0.49 27.16 26.02
CA ARG A 528 -0.05 25.79 25.74
C ARG A 528 1.33 25.73 25.13
N LEU A 529 1.96 24.56 25.20
CA LEU A 529 3.24 24.25 24.57
C LEU A 529 3.00 23.25 23.42
N VAL A 530 3.67 23.44 22.29
CA VAL A 530 3.67 22.51 21.15
C VAL A 530 5.09 22.07 20.87
N CYS A 531 5.38 20.79 21.08
CA CYS A 531 6.73 20.26 20.95
C CYS A 531 7.18 20.15 19.49
N GLY A 532 8.46 20.34 19.21
CA GLY A 532 9.03 20.16 17.88
C GLY A 532 9.18 18.68 17.50
N PRO A 533 9.29 18.33 16.21
CA PRO A 533 9.43 16.96 15.71
C PRO A 533 10.59 16.20 16.38
N PRO A 534 10.61 14.84 16.33
CA PRO A 534 11.69 14.05 16.92
C PRO A 534 13.06 14.56 16.45
N SER A 535 14.04 14.64 17.35
CA SER A 535 15.39 15.22 17.13
C SER A 535 15.50 16.74 16.99
N SER A 536 14.40 17.49 16.84
CA SER A 536 14.45 18.96 16.67
C SER A 536 14.86 19.72 17.93
N LYS A 537 14.47 19.21 19.11
CA LYS A 537 14.61 19.90 20.40
C LYS A 537 13.98 21.30 20.40
N LEU A 538 12.97 21.58 19.58
CA LEU A 538 12.24 22.85 19.58
C LEU A 538 10.95 22.76 20.40
N VAL A 539 10.45 23.92 20.87
CA VAL A 539 9.12 24.07 21.47
C VAL A 539 8.52 25.39 21.00
N LEU A 540 7.26 25.35 20.60
CA LEU A 540 6.43 26.54 20.37
C LEU A 540 5.55 26.79 21.57
N LEU A 541 5.56 28.01 22.09
CA LEU A 541 4.72 28.44 23.20
C LEU A 541 3.61 29.32 22.63
N GLN A 542 2.35 28.89 22.81
CA GLN A 542 1.21 29.73 22.51
C GLN A 542 0.94 30.67 23.68
N LEU A 543 0.89 31.95 23.41
CA LEU A 543 0.57 32.99 24.40
C LEU A 543 -0.94 33.01 24.67
N SER A 544 -1.32 33.31 25.92
CA SER A 544 -2.75 33.45 26.31
C SER A 544 -3.47 34.63 25.66
N ARG A 545 -2.73 35.58 25.08
CA ARG A 545 -3.25 36.70 24.28
C ARG A 545 -2.19 37.20 23.29
N GLN A 546 -2.64 37.90 22.24
CA GLN A 546 -1.76 38.60 21.29
C GLN A 546 -0.91 39.67 21.99
N THR A 547 0.36 39.75 21.60
CA THR A 547 1.24 40.88 21.97
C THR A 547 0.92 42.12 21.13
N LYS A 548 1.13 43.29 21.73
CA LYS A 548 1.03 44.60 21.08
C LYS A 548 2.33 44.87 20.34
N LEU A 549 2.28 44.84 19.01
CA LEU A 549 3.44 45.08 18.14
C LEU A 549 3.83 46.58 18.03
N GLU A 550 4.02 47.25 19.16
CA GLU A 550 4.46 48.64 19.21
C GLU A 550 5.99 48.73 19.24
N HIS A 551 6.60 48.35 20.36
CA HIS A 551 8.05 48.26 20.55
C HIS A 551 8.59 46.83 20.42
N ILE A 552 7.68 45.86 20.27
CA ILE A 552 7.93 44.44 20.06
C ILE A 552 7.58 44.12 18.61
N THR A 553 8.38 43.31 17.93
CA THR A 553 8.10 42.87 16.55
C THR A 553 8.37 41.38 16.42
N THR A 554 7.79 40.74 15.42
CA THR A 554 8.08 39.33 15.11
C THR A 554 9.37 39.24 14.27
N ILE A 555 10.10 38.12 14.37
CA ILE A 555 11.19 37.78 13.45
C ILE A 555 10.65 36.95 12.28
N CYS A 556 11.24 37.09 11.09
CA CYS A 556 10.84 36.25 9.96
C CYS A 556 11.40 34.83 10.10
N LEU A 557 10.61 33.85 9.66
CA LEU A 557 11.06 32.47 9.54
C LEU A 557 11.75 32.26 8.19
N PRO A 558 12.83 31.47 8.12
CA PRO A 558 13.45 31.09 6.86
C PRO A 558 12.52 30.21 6.04
N ILE A 559 12.77 30.16 4.73
CA ILE A 559 12.03 29.28 3.84
C ILE A 559 12.34 27.83 4.25
N PRO A 560 11.34 26.93 4.33
CA PRO A 560 11.58 25.53 4.67
C PRO A 560 12.67 24.90 3.79
N GLY A 561 13.70 24.33 4.44
CA GLY A 561 14.83 23.69 3.76
C GLY A 561 15.87 24.64 3.13
N SER A 562 15.70 25.97 3.24
CA SER A 562 16.68 26.91 2.68
C SER A 562 18.07 26.79 3.33
N HIS A 563 19.10 27.10 2.55
CA HIS A 563 20.48 27.14 3.02
C HIS A 563 20.94 28.60 3.14
N VAL A 564 21.66 28.91 4.22
CA VAL A 564 22.27 30.22 4.45
C VAL A 564 23.72 30.16 4.03
N GLU A 565 24.17 31.12 3.22
CA GLU A 565 25.53 31.11 2.69
C GLU A 565 26.59 31.22 3.79
N ASN A 566 27.71 30.53 3.59
CA ASN A 566 28.87 30.61 4.47
C ASN A 566 29.35 32.06 4.61
N GLY A 567 29.67 32.49 5.82
CA GLY A 567 30.12 33.85 6.11
C GLY A 567 29.00 34.89 6.27
N THR A 568 27.73 34.52 6.10
CA THR A 568 26.57 35.39 6.35
C THR A 568 26.64 35.96 7.77
N SER A 569 26.46 37.28 7.90
CA SER A 569 26.57 37.98 9.18
C SER A 569 25.26 37.89 9.95
N CYS A 570 25.35 37.43 11.20
CA CYS A 570 24.22 37.22 12.09
C CYS A 570 24.49 37.83 13.46
N GLU A 571 23.42 38.03 14.22
CA GLU A 571 23.47 38.43 15.61
C GLU A 571 22.88 37.34 16.50
N VAL A 572 23.57 37.06 17.59
CA VAL A 572 23.03 36.30 18.71
C VAL A 572 22.67 37.24 19.83
N THR A 573 21.52 37.04 20.46
CA THR A 573 21.01 37.96 21.49
C THR A 573 20.47 37.21 22.70
N GLY A 574 20.69 37.77 23.90
CA GLY A 574 20.23 37.15 25.14
C GLY A 574 20.72 37.87 26.40
N TRP A 575 20.44 37.28 27.56
CA TRP A 575 20.71 37.84 28.90
C TRP A 575 21.69 36.99 29.72
N GLY A 576 22.41 36.10 29.05
CA GLY A 576 23.27 35.08 29.64
C GLY A 576 24.48 35.63 30.36
N TYR A 577 25.24 34.71 30.96
CA TYR A 577 26.45 35.06 31.68
C TYR A 577 27.52 35.62 30.74
N THR A 578 28.15 36.71 31.16
CA THR A 578 29.32 37.27 30.50
C THR A 578 30.59 36.78 31.21
N GLU A 579 31.55 36.24 30.46
CA GLU A 579 32.83 35.74 31.01
C GLU A 579 33.66 36.83 31.72
N VAL A 580 33.45 38.09 31.34
CA VAL A 580 34.26 39.23 31.82
C VAL A 580 33.79 39.73 33.20
N GLU A 581 32.51 39.54 33.55
CA GLU A 581 31.94 40.12 34.78
C GLU A 581 31.20 39.10 35.66
N GLY A 582 30.92 37.88 35.17
CA GLY A 582 30.09 36.91 35.88
C GLY A 582 28.65 37.40 36.13
N GLN A 583 28.30 38.53 35.53
CA GLN A 583 26.98 39.15 35.63
C GLN A 583 26.13 38.69 34.44
N TYR A 584 24.90 38.29 34.76
CA TYR A 584 23.84 37.99 33.81
C TYR A 584 22.71 39.00 34.04
N GLY A 585 21.83 39.13 33.04
CA GLY A 585 20.55 39.80 33.25
C GLY A 585 20.34 41.10 32.49
N SER A 586 21.32 41.61 31.74
CA SER A 586 21.13 42.68 30.76
C SER A 586 21.11 42.12 29.34
N LEU A 587 20.23 42.62 28.47
CA LEU A 587 20.14 42.14 27.08
C LEU A 587 21.37 42.60 26.29
N LEU A 588 22.12 41.64 25.75
CA LEU A 588 23.32 41.87 24.94
C LEU A 588 23.15 41.26 23.54
N SER A 589 23.92 41.79 22.58
CA SER A 589 24.00 41.34 21.19
C SER A 589 25.46 41.06 20.87
N GLY A 590 25.70 39.94 20.17
CA GLY A 590 26.99 39.53 19.68
C GLY A 590 26.95 39.25 18.18
N ALA A 591 27.93 39.77 17.43
CA ALA A 591 28.08 39.47 16.00
C ALA A 591 28.77 38.13 15.80
N VAL A 592 28.18 37.28 14.95
CA VAL A 592 28.71 35.98 14.55
C VAL A 592 28.53 35.79 13.04
N LYS A 593 29.24 34.83 12.44
CA LYS A 593 29.08 34.48 11.02
C LYS A 593 28.70 33.02 10.86
N ILE A 594 27.82 32.73 9.91
CA ILE A 594 27.49 31.34 9.55
C ILE A 594 28.74 30.61 9.08
N MET A 595 28.92 29.38 9.57
CA MET A 595 29.96 28.46 9.15
C MET A 595 29.32 27.31 8.37
N GLU A 596 29.90 26.97 7.22
CA GLU A 596 29.48 25.83 6.42
C GLU A 596 29.54 24.52 7.21
N HIS A 597 28.62 23.59 6.93
CA HIS A 597 28.46 22.34 7.65
C HIS A 597 29.73 21.48 7.71
N ASN A 598 30.46 21.33 6.60
CA ASN A 598 31.68 20.51 6.56
C ASN A 598 32.79 21.10 7.46
N LEU A 599 33.01 22.42 7.35
CA LEU A 599 33.98 23.13 8.20
C LEU A 599 33.58 23.07 9.68
N CYS A 600 32.28 23.15 9.96
CA CYS A 600 31.78 22.99 11.32
C CYS A 600 32.05 21.58 11.86
N GLN A 601 31.81 20.55 11.06
CA GLN A 601 32.08 19.16 11.47
C GLN A 601 33.56 18.91 11.74
N GLU A 602 34.46 19.50 10.95
CA GLU A 602 35.91 19.41 11.16
C GLU A 602 36.38 20.18 12.41
N SER A 603 35.72 21.29 12.72
CA SER A 603 36.07 22.17 13.84
C SER A 603 35.33 21.83 15.14
N SER A 604 34.47 20.82 15.13
CA SER A 604 33.64 20.41 16.27
C SER A 604 34.06 19.04 16.78
N SER A 605 34.09 18.89 18.11
CA SER A 605 34.32 17.60 18.77
C SER A 605 33.10 16.66 18.74
N GLU A 606 31.91 17.19 18.41
CA GLU A 606 30.65 16.45 18.34
C GLU A 606 30.20 16.23 16.89
N THR A 607 29.40 15.19 16.68
CA THR A 607 28.78 14.92 15.37
C THR A 607 27.69 15.94 15.06
N ILE A 608 27.89 16.73 14.02
CA ILE A 608 26.97 17.77 13.55
C ILE A 608 25.96 17.14 12.60
N THR A 609 24.67 17.25 12.94
CA THR A 609 23.58 16.73 12.09
C THR A 609 23.11 17.77 11.08
N ASN A 610 22.35 17.35 10.06
CA ASN A 610 21.71 18.27 9.11
C ASN A 610 20.67 19.22 9.75
N ASN A 611 20.25 18.93 10.99
CA ASN A 611 19.33 19.76 11.77
C ASN A 611 20.05 20.81 12.63
N MET A 612 21.37 20.91 12.49
CA MET A 612 22.21 21.89 13.19
C MET A 612 22.77 22.92 12.21
N ILE A 613 22.95 24.15 12.69
CA ILE A 613 23.65 25.21 12.00
C ILE A 613 24.72 25.78 12.94
N CYS A 614 25.87 26.13 12.37
CA CYS A 614 27.01 26.59 13.14
C CYS A 614 27.29 28.06 12.85
N ALA A 615 27.72 28.79 13.87
CA ALA A 615 28.21 30.14 13.71
C ALA A 615 29.50 30.35 14.49
N TYR A 616 30.37 31.21 13.96
CA TYR A 616 31.64 31.55 14.56
C TYR A 616 31.75 33.06 14.79
N GLY A 617 32.11 33.46 16.02
CA GLY A 617 32.24 34.86 16.43
C GLY A 617 33.59 35.20 17.05
N GLY A 618 34.58 34.32 16.97
CA GLY A 618 35.85 34.46 17.69
C GLY A 618 35.64 34.38 19.20
N LYS A 619 35.68 35.53 19.89
CA LYS A 619 35.35 35.63 21.33
C LYS A 619 33.85 35.82 21.59
N THR A 620 33.06 36.04 20.54
CA THR A 620 31.63 36.30 20.65
C THR A 620 30.86 35.00 20.56
N ASP A 621 30.03 34.74 21.56
CA ASP A 621 29.34 33.46 21.72
C ASP A 621 28.11 33.65 22.63
N TYR A 622 27.12 32.75 22.56
CA TYR A 622 26.05 32.70 23.56
C TYR A 622 26.52 31.90 24.79
N CYS A 623 25.89 32.02 25.94
CA CYS A 623 26.31 31.26 27.11
C CYS A 623 25.13 30.70 27.92
N GLU A 624 25.42 30.15 29.10
CA GLU A 624 24.40 29.78 30.07
C GLU A 624 23.39 30.93 30.25
N LYS A 625 22.10 30.57 30.26
CA LYS A 625 20.94 31.48 30.28
C LYS A 625 20.63 32.23 28.97
N ASP A 626 21.39 32.02 27.89
CA ASP A 626 21.00 32.42 26.52
C ASP A 626 20.29 31.31 25.73
N TYR A 627 20.19 30.11 26.30
CA TYR A 627 19.58 28.96 25.64
C TYR A 627 18.14 29.26 25.21
N GLY A 628 17.77 28.77 24.01
CA GLY A 628 16.50 29.09 23.37
C GLY A 628 16.48 30.45 22.67
N GLY A 629 17.50 31.29 22.86
CA GLY A 629 17.61 32.61 22.21
C GLY A 629 17.84 32.55 20.69
N PRO A 630 17.50 33.64 19.98
CA PRO A 630 17.55 33.67 18.52
C PRO A 630 18.96 33.94 17.97
N LEU A 631 19.33 33.20 16.92
CA LEU A 631 20.36 33.56 15.95
C LEU A 631 19.67 34.22 14.75
N SER A 632 19.78 35.55 14.66
CA SER A 632 19.08 36.37 13.67
C SER A 632 20.07 36.80 12.59
N CYS A 633 19.84 36.43 11.33
CA CYS A 633 20.71 36.79 10.21
C CYS A 633 20.03 37.87 9.35
N LEU A 634 20.81 38.85 8.90
CA LEU A 634 20.31 39.92 8.05
C LEU A 634 20.47 39.52 6.58
N GLU A 635 19.35 39.25 5.91
CA GLU A 635 19.28 38.89 4.49
C GLU A 635 18.38 39.90 3.78
N ASP A 636 18.88 40.56 2.73
CA ASP A 636 18.12 41.56 1.95
C ASP A 636 17.42 42.66 2.77
N GLY A 637 18.03 43.05 3.90
CA GLY A 637 17.48 44.09 4.79
C GLY A 637 16.40 43.62 5.76
N ILE A 638 16.15 42.30 5.84
CA ILE A 638 15.19 41.66 6.75
C ILE A 638 15.93 40.67 7.65
N TYR A 639 15.62 40.71 8.95
CA TYR A 639 16.14 39.73 9.90
C TYR A 639 15.33 38.44 9.84
N THR A 640 16.03 37.35 9.55
CA THR A 640 15.49 35.99 9.48
C THR A 640 16.09 35.14 10.60
N LEU A 641 15.25 34.34 11.26
CA LEU A 641 15.63 33.47 12.36
C LEU A 641 16.29 32.19 11.84
N GLN A 642 17.62 32.18 11.72
CA GLN A 642 18.32 31.02 11.14
C GLN A 642 18.63 29.92 12.16
N GLY A 643 18.72 30.27 13.45
CA GLY A 643 19.04 29.32 14.50
C GLY A 643 18.39 29.62 15.85
N ILE A 644 18.26 28.57 16.67
CA ILE A 644 17.91 28.66 18.10
C ILE A 644 19.06 28.11 18.94
N ALA A 645 19.52 28.87 19.93
CA ALA A 645 20.63 28.50 20.79
C ALA A 645 20.32 27.24 21.62
N THR A 646 21.26 26.30 21.65
CA THR A 646 21.15 25.03 22.40
C THR A 646 22.04 25.02 23.62
N VAL A 647 21.84 24.08 24.54
CA VAL A 647 22.79 23.87 25.63
C VAL A 647 24.17 23.46 25.10
N LYS A 648 25.21 24.00 25.71
CA LYS A 648 26.62 23.64 25.46
C LYS A 648 27.40 23.62 26.77
N PHE A 649 28.54 22.94 26.77
CA PHE A 649 29.32 22.69 27.98
C PHE A 649 30.29 23.82 28.36
N SER A 650 30.74 24.62 27.38
CA SER A 650 31.65 25.75 27.61
C SER A 650 31.30 26.92 26.68
N CYS A 651 31.58 28.14 27.16
CA CYS A 651 31.37 29.38 26.41
C CYS A 651 32.71 29.95 25.94
N GLY A 652 32.68 30.80 24.91
CA GLY A 652 33.82 31.67 24.58
C GLY A 652 35.06 30.95 24.03
N ASN A 653 34.93 29.68 23.61
CA ASN A 653 36.04 28.95 23.02
C ASN A 653 36.33 29.47 21.61
N VAL A 654 37.43 30.20 21.47
CA VAL A 654 37.85 30.84 20.21
C VAL A 654 38.18 29.83 19.10
N GLU A 655 38.40 28.56 19.45
CA GLU A 655 38.77 27.49 18.52
C GLU A 655 37.56 26.66 18.06
N GLN A 656 36.38 26.81 18.69
CA GLN A 656 35.20 26.02 18.36
C GLN A 656 34.01 26.89 17.91
N PRO A 657 33.26 26.47 16.87
CA PRO A 657 32.03 27.16 16.49
C PRO A 657 30.91 26.87 17.48
N SER A 658 29.98 27.81 17.63
CA SER A 658 28.76 27.61 18.40
C SER A 658 27.71 26.88 17.56
N HIS A 659 26.98 25.94 18.17
CA HIS A 659 25.94 25.15 17.50
C HIS A 659 24.54 25.68 17.82
N TYR A 660 23.66 25.64 16.83
CA TYR A 660 22.27 26.06 16.96
C TYR A 660 21.38 25.02 16.29
N ILE A 661 20.12 24.93 16.71
CA ILE A 661 19.10 24.20 15.95
C ILE A 661 18.83 24.98 14.66
N ARG A 662 18.96 24.34 13.49
CA ARG A 662 18.70 24.95 12.19
C ARG A 662 17.20 25.15 11.99
N VAL A 663 16.73 26.40 12.05
CA VAL A 663 15.28 26.72 11.99
C VAL A 663 14.69 26.44 10.60
N ALA A 664 15.46 26.58 9.52
CA ALA A 664 15.03 26.24 8.17
C ALA A 664 14.60 24.77 8.03
N SER A 665 15.25 23.86 8.77
CA SER A 665 14.84 22.46 8.82
C SER A 665 13.45 22.29 9.42
N PHE A 666 13.00 23.23 10.26
CA PHE A 666 11.76 23.17 11.05
C PHE A 666 10.69 24.20 10.68
N SER A 667 10.93 25.03 9.66
CA SER A 667 10.03 26.16 9.36
C SER A 667 8.66 25.72 8.85
N GLY A 668 8.59 24.59 8.12
CA GLY A 668 7.31 23.98 7.73
C GLY A 668 6.46 23.59 8.95
N TRP A 669 7.08 22.95 9.94
CA TRP A 669 6.44 22.62 11.21
C TRP A 669 5.92 23.87 11.93
N VAL A 670 6.76 24.92 12.03
CA VAL A 670 6.36 26.17 12.70
C VAL A 670 5.17 26.82 12.00
N HIS A 671 5.22 26.96 10.67
CA HIS A 671 4.12 27.55 9.89
C HIS A 671 2.81 26.79 10.05
N LYS A 672 2.88 25.46 10.05
CA LYS A 672 1.71 24.61 10.24
C LYS A 672 1.07 24.80 11.61
N VAL A 673 1.87 24.90 12.67
CA VAL A 673 1.38 25.18 14.03
C VAL A 673 0.71 26.52 14.16
N ILE A 674 1.28 27.55 13.52
CA ILE A 674 0.69 28.88 13.54
C ILE A 674 -0.62 28.93 12.72
N THR A 675 -0.72 28.15 11.64
CA THR A 675 -1.83 28.20 10.67
C THR A 675 -3.01 27.30 11.01
N LEU A 676 -2.76 26.12 11.58
CA LEU A 676 -3.80 25.18 12.03
C LEU A 676 -4.30 25.62 13.42
N ARG A 677 -5.17 26.62 13.41
CA ARG A 677 -5.90 27.12 14.59
C ARG A 677 -7.04 26.20 14.99
#